data_AF-A0A812RTI0-F1
#
_entry.id   AF-A0A812RTI0-F1
#
_cell.length_a   1.000
_cell.length_b   1.000
_cell.length_c   1.000
_cell.angle_alpha   90.00
_cell.angle_beta   90.00
_cell.angle_gamma   90.00
#
_symmetry.space_group_name_H-M   'P 1'
#
loop_
_entity.id
_entity.type
_entity.pdbx_description
1 polymer ?
#
loop_
_entity_poly.entity_id
_entity_poly.type
_entity_poly.pdbx_seq_one_letter_code
_entity_poly.pdbx_strand_id
1 'polypeptide(L)'
;EQAATKASLSPRLDKGKVTFGVYHTPSEFLEAARAVHHPSHLEVLVPEELRKAVRRNVTTAPDSLARDRTETIRKWIAWSNELQPKEDQLKSAMSPHRAKILAGKRLCLFRRILEESGHQDHQLVPDISAGFSLTGRLPRSEVFKDRYRPASQTVDMLREGASRARAATLAMCVQADDPWIDEGVEEATLKEVADGPADATLTRRFGVIQGEANGKPKVTIHSMDVVAGTIAYWLRCSQECKCSSDILAKCWDLKSAYKQLPLTDTSLELDSYFVIFSPTAKEPRIFRQLVLPFGSVASVTGFIRAALGLWVIALVHLTLVWTMYFDDFLHLSSRVLCRHSDMIISMFFQLLGWRVSKDKLLDYSSCCKALGILIDLKQASFGKVFFTNTDSRRSELLDALEKVLETGTLKPKDCERLKGRLQFASGQLFGRKARSCLKTLGLHSSKASHEISAATRNACEHLRDLFLEAAPREVRGSLGDVFHCFVDASFEPNEGFSGIGGCLYSSTGKAVAWFGCEVDHDSVKLILESGEAERSAAIYELECVAVAVALEVFGSYLAHKNVVLFTDNQGVQGTLIRCWSENRIGNGLARLICCREEKLQSFLWLERVPSSSNPSDAPSRGCEPAGAFKERSEVPPGMVPGLLREALRLDAL
;
A
#
# COMPACT_ATOMS: atom_id res chain seq x y z
N GLU A 1 8.19 -53.50 -11.13
CA GLU A 1 6.72 -53.50 -11.26
C GLU A 1 6.14 -53.62 -9.85
N GLN A 2 5.17 -52.76 -9.51
CA GLN A 2 4.60 -52.52 -8.17
C GLN A 2 5.46 -51.74 -7.14
N ALA A 3 5.45 -50.40 -7.28
CA ALA A 3 5.46 -49.44 -6.16
C ALA A 3 5.23 -48.02 -6.69
N ALA A 4 4.01 -47.70 -7.13
CA ALA A 4 3.62 -46.33 -7.47
C ALA A 4 2.11 -46.16 -7.34
N THR A 5 1.63 -45.70 -6.19
CA THR A 5 0.50 -44.73 -6.03
C THR A 5 0.04 -44.64 -4.58
N LYS A 6 0.32 -43.51 -3.93
CA LYS A 6 -0.57 -42.93 -2.91
C LYS A 6 -0.68 -41.43 -3.19
N ALA A 7 -1.45 -41.09 -4.21
CA ALA A 7 -1.96 -39.75 -4.40
C ALA A 7 -3.16 -39.57 -3.46
N SER A 8 -3.08 -38.63 -2.50
CA SER A 8 -4.23 -38.24 -1.70
C SER A 8 -5.17 -37.38 -2.55
N LEU A 9 -6.24 -37.96 -3.08
CA LEU A 9 -7.32 -37.26 -3.79
C LEU A 9 -8.41 -36.86 -2.80
N SER A 10 -8.73 -35.58 -2.72
CA SER A 10 -10.02 -35.10 -2.21
C SER A 10 -10.85 -34.56 -3.39
N PRO A 11 -12.04 -35.11 -3.68
CA PRO A 11 -12.81 -34.69 -4.84
C PRO A 11 -13.73 -33.53 -4.47
N ARG A 12 -13.41 -32.32 -4.96
CA ARG A 12 -14.42 -31.34 -5.33
C ARG A 12 -14.41 -31.22 -6.85
N LEU A 13 -15.35 -31.91 -7.47
CA LEU A 13 -15.58 -31.87 -8.91
C LEU A 13 -16.34 -30.59 -9.26
N ASP A 14 -15.60 -29.53 -9.59
CA ASP A 14 -16.07 -28.49 -10.51
C ASP A 14 -15.20 -28.57 -11.77
N LYS A 15 -15.86 -28.57 -12.93
CA LYS A 15 -15.34 -28.84 -14.28
C LYS A 15 -13.83 -28.50 -14.51
N GLY A 16 -13.00 -29.53 -14.36
CA GLY A 16 -11.95 -29.89 -15.34
C GLY A 16 -10.55 -29.28 -15.20
N LYS A 17 -10.11 -28.85 -14.01
CA LYS A 17 -8.67 -28.70 -13.71
C LYS A 17 -8.28 -29.67 -12.61
N VAL A 18 -7.41 -30.63 -12.94
CA VAL A 18 -6.78 -31.50 -11.94
C VAL A 18 -5.43 -30.87 -11.60
N THR A 19 -5.23 -30.55 -10.32
CA THR A 19 -3.96 -30.04 -9.81
C THR A 19 -3.20 -31.20 -9.18
N PHE A 20 -2.02 -31.52 -9.70
CA PHE A 20 -1.10 -32.49 -9.10
C PHE A 20 0.02 -31.72 -8.40
N GLY A 21 0.37 -32.13 -7.19
CA GLY A 21 1.59 -31.65 -6.53
C GLY A 21 2.80 -32.40 -7.11
N VAL A 22 3.79 -31.67 -7.61
CA VAL A 22 5.09 -32.25 -7.96
C VAL A 22 5.91 -32.33 -6.68
N TYR A 23 6.37 -33.53 -6.34
CA TYR A 23 7.27 -33.72 -5.21
C TYR A 23 8.67 -33.27 -5.61
N HIS A 24 9.30 -32.44 -4.77
CA HIS A 24 10.68 -32.03 -4.93
C HIS A 24 11.51 -32.61 -3.79
N THR A 25 12.67 -33.16 -4.12
CA THR A 25 13.76 -33.34 -3.15
C THR A 25 14.22 -31.99 -2.58
N PRO A 26 14.93 -31.95 -1.43
CA PRO A 26 15.43 -30.67 -0.89
C PRO A 26 16.27 -29.86 -1.89
N SER A 27 17.08 -30.52 -2.70
CA SER A 27 17.87 -29.87 -3.76
C SER A 27 17.00 -29.32 -4.88
N GLU A 28 16.02 -30.07 -5.39
CA GLU A 28 15.08 -29.60 -6.41
C GLU A 28 14.23 -28.42 -5.90
N PHE A 29 13.83 -28.44 -4.63
CA PHE A 29 13.10 -27.34 -4.01
C PHE A 29 13.96 -26.08 -3.93
N LEU A 30 15.23 -26.22 -3.53
CA LEU A 30 16.18 -25.11 -3.50
C LEU A 30 16.39 -24.52 -4.90
N GLU A 31 16.56 -25.34 -5.93
CA GLU A 31 16.68 -24.85 -7.33
C GLU A 31 15.43 -24.09 -7.77
N ALA A 32 14.25 -24.59 -7.44
CA ALA A 32 12.99 -23.91 -7.74
C ALA A 32 12.86 -22.57 -6.97
N ALA A 33 13.24 -22.55 -5.69
CA ALA A 33 13.22 -21.33 -4.87
C ALA A 33 14.17 -20.26 -5.44
N ARG A 34 15.36 -20.65 -5.90
CA ARG A 34 16.35 -19.75 -6.52
C ARG A 34 15.89 -19.15 -7.85
N ALA A 35 15.04 -19.86 -8.59
CA ALA A 35 14.50 -19.37 -9.85
C ALA A 35 13.47 -18.23 -9.65
N VAL A 36 13.02 -17.99 -8.41
CA VAL A 36 12.05 -16.97 -8.06
C VAL A 36 12.74 -15.80 -7.36
N HIS A 37 12.38 -14.57 -7.74
CA HIS A 37 12.88 -13.37 -7.08
C HIS A 37 12.22 -13.16 -5.71
N HIS A 38 12.97 -12.62 -4.74
CA HIS A 38 12.44 -12.28 -3.44
C HIS A 38 11.20 -11.36 -3.56
N PRO A 39 10.03 -11.71 -3.00
CA PRO A 39 8.79 -10.97 -3.27
C PRO A 39 8.77 -9.52 -2.76
N SER A 40 9.63 -9.17 -1.79
CA SER A 40 9.81 -7.77 -1.35
C SER A 40 10.64 -6.91 -2.32
N HIS A 41 11.06 -7.44 -3.47
CA HIS A 41 11.63 -6.61 -4.53
C HIS A 41 10.56 -5.66 -5.07
N LEU A 42 10.65 -4.39 -4.63
CA LEU A 42 9.69 -3.34 -4.96
C LEU A 42 9.53 -3.10 -6.46
N GLU A 43 10.52 -3.50 -7.26
CA GLU A 43 10.44 -3.43 -8.72
C GLU A 43 9.33 -4.28 -9.32
N VAL A 44 8.94 -5.38 -8.66
CA VAL A 44 7.80 -6.22 -9.09
C VAL A 44 6.49 -5.41 -9.06
N LEU A 45 6.44 -4.34 -8.27
CA LEU A 45 5.28 -3.44 -8.18
C LEU A 45 5.28 -2.35 -9.26
N VAL A 46 6.39 -2.18 -10.00
CA VAL A 46 6.55 -1.10 -10.98
C VAL A 46 5.91 -1.52 -12.31
N PRO A 47 4.93 -0.75 -12.83
CA PRO A 47 4.36 -1.04 -14.14
C PRO A 47 5.41 -1.10 -15.24
N GLU A 48 5.23 -1.99 -16.21
CA GLU A 48 6.18 -2.17 -17.32
C GLU A 48 6.47 -0.88 -18.08
N GLU A 49 5.44 -0.09 -18.39
CA GLU A 49 5.60 1.18 -19.08
C GLU A 49 6.42 2.20 -18.28
N LEU A 50 6.33 2.15 -16.94
CA LEU A 50 7.14 2.99 -16.06
C LEU A 50 8.60 2.53 -16.04
N ARG A 51 8.86 1.21 -16.06
CA ARG A 51 10.22 0.66 -16.23
C ARG A 51 10.83 1.07 -17.57
N LYS A 52 10.07 1.01 -18.67
CA LYS A 52 10.53 1.49 -19.99
C LYS A 52 10.90 2.96 -19.95
N ALA A 53 10.06 3.81 -19.34
CA ALA A 53 10.34 5.23 -19.20
C ALA A 53 11.59 5.52 -18.37
N VAL A 54 11.78 4.83 -17.23
CA VAL A 54 13.02 4.92 -16.44
C VAL A 54 14.23 4.55 -17.29
N ARG A 55 14.20 3.39 -17.95
CA ARG A 55 15.32 2.92 -18.77
C ARG A 55 15.66 3.93 -19.88
N ARG A 56 14.65 4.48 -20.56
CA ARG A 56 14.85 5.52 -21.57
C ARG A 56 15.46 6.80 -21.00
N ASN A 57 15.00 7.27 -19.83
CA ASN A 57 15.57 8.45 -19.18
C ASN A 57 17.02 8.27 -18.71
N VAL A 58 17.39 7.05 -18.32
CA VAL A 58 18.74 6.71 -17.87
C VAL A 58 19.70 6.51 -19.05
N THR A 59 19.24 5.87 -20.12
CA THR A 59 20.11 5.46 -21.24
C THR A 59 20.21 6.47 -22.38
N THR A 60 19.27 7.42 -22.47
CA THR A 60 19.23 8.41 -23.56
C THR A 60 19.88 9.71 -23.11
N ALA A 61 20.64 10.34 -24.01
CA ALA A 61 21.26 11.64 -23.73
C ALA A 61 20.19 12.71 -23.38
N PRO A 62 20.44 13.56 -22.36
CA PRO A 62 19.47 14.56 -21.92
C PRO A 62 18.99 15.52 -23.01
N ASP A 63 19.86 15.93 -23.92
CA ASP A 63 19.50 16.83 -25.04
C ASP A 63 18.55 16.15 -26.04
N SER A 64 18.75 14.85 -26.30
CA SER A 64 17.85 14.07 -27.16
C SER A 64 16.48 13.92 -26.51
N LEU A 65 16.41 13.57 -25.22
CA LEU A 65 15.13 13.51 -24.50
C LEU A 65 14.41 14.84 -24.49
N ALA A 66 15.15 15.94 -24.31
CA ALA A 66 14.56 17.28 -24.32
C ALA A 66 14.03 17.64 -25.71
N ARG A 67 14.74 17.26 -26.78
CA ARG A 67 14.30 17.46 -28.16
C ARG A 67 13.02 16.67 -28.44
N ASP A 68 13.00 15.37 -28.15
CA ASP A 68 11.85 14.49 -28.34
C ASP A 68 10.60 15.06 -27.64
N ARG A 69 10.72 15.44 -26.36
CA ARG A 69 9.62 16.04 -25.59
C ARG A 69 9.13 17.34 -26.21
N THR A 70 10.06 18.20 -26.64
CA THR A 70 9.71 19.48 -27.28
C THR A 70 8.97 19.26 -28.60
N GLU A 71 9.44 18.32 -29.43
CA GLU A 71 8.80 17.97 -30.69
C GLU A 71 7.40 17.39 -30.47
N THR A 72 7.22 16.51 -29.48
CA THR A 72 5.91 16.01 -29.08
C THR A 72 4.97 17.15 -28.66
N ILE A 73 5.43 18.12 -27.86
CA ILE A 73 4.61 19.28 -27.48
C ILE A 73 4.27 20.15 -28.70
N ARG A 74 5.20 20.39 -29.62
CA ARG A 74 4.92 21.12 -30.88
C ARG A 74 3.87 20.41 -31.74
N LYS A 75 3.99 19.09 -31.86
CA LYS A 75 3.00 18.23 -32.56
C LYS A 75 1.61 18.40 -31.95
N TRP A 76 1.50 18.39 -30.61
CA TRP A 76 0.22 18.58 -29.93
C TRP A 76 -0.35 19.99 -30.06
N ILE A 77 0.50 21.02 -30.12
CA ILE A 77 0.06 22.39 -30.44
C ILE A 77 -0.54 22.45 -31.83
N ALA A 78 0.13 21.87 -32.84
CA ALA A 78 -0.36 21.83 -34.21
C ALA A 78 -1.71 21.11 -34.30
N TRP A 79 -1.83 19.94 -33.67
CA TRP A 79 -3.09 19.22 -33.59
C TRP A 79 -4.19 19.95 -32.85
N SER A 80 -3.84 20.70 -31.80
CA SER A 80 -4.83 21.48 -31.09
C SER A 80 -5.48 22.51 -32.01
N ASN A 81 -4.71 23.14 -32.89
CA ASN A 81 -5.22 24.11 -33.85
C ASN A 81 -6.05 23.41 -34.93
N GLU A 82 -5.57 22.27 -35.44
CA GLU A 82 -6.28 21.42 -36.41
C GLU A 82 -7.65 20.95 -35.88
N LEU A 83 -7.71 20.57 -34.60
CA LEU A 83 -8.90 20.02 -33.96
C LEU A 83 -9.85 21.09 -33.39
N GLN A 84 -9.46 22.36 -33.40
CA GLN A 84 -10.27 23.44 -32.82
C GLN A 84 -11.71 23.50 -33.36
N PRO A 85 -11.96 23.37 -34.68
CA PRO A 85 -13.35 23.37 -35.18
C PRO A 85 -14.19 22.21 -34.63
N LYS A 86 -13.60 21.03 -34.44
CA LYS A 86 -14.28 19.87 -33.83
C LYS A 86 -14.53 20.08 -32.35
N GLU A 87 -13.58 20.72 -31.65
CA GLU A 87 -13.72 21.09 -30.24
C GLU A 87 -14.88 22.09 -30.05
N ASP A 88 -14.97 23.10 -30.92
CA ASP A 88 -16.03 24.11 -30.88
C ASP A 88 -17.40 23.48 -31.17
N GLN A 89 -17.48 22.60 -32.16
CA GLN A 89 -18.70 21.84 -32.44
C GLN A 89 -19.11 20.99 -31.24
N LEU A 90 -18.18 20.24 -30.65
CA LEU A 90 -18.43 19.40 -29.48
C LEU A 90 -18.94 20.23 -28.29
N LYS A 91 -18.32 21.38 -28.03
CA LYS A 91 -18.70 22.28 -26.92
C LYS A 91 -20.03 22.99 -27.16
N SER A 92 -20.35 23.35 -28.40
CA SER A 92 -21.62 23.99 -28.75
C SER A 92 -22.84 23.09 -28.52
N ALA A 93 -22.63 21.76 -28.62
CA ALA A 93 -23.66 20.75 -28.33
C ALA A 93 -23.83 20.44 -26.83
N MET A 94 -22.99 21.00 -25.95
CA MET A 94 -23.07 20.75 -24.51
C MET A 94 -24.15 21.63 -23.84
N SER A 95 -24.71 21.13 -22.74
CA SER A 95 -25.51 21.98 -21.86
C SER A 95 -24.67 23.15 -21.31
N PRO A 96 -25.28 24.31 -21.00
CA PRO A 96 -24.55 25.47 -20.47
C PRO A 96 -23.69 25.15 -19.24
N HIS A 97 -24.17 24.23 -18.40
CA HIS A 97 -23.48 23.73 -17.22
C HIS A 97 -22.18 22.99 -17.58
N ARG A 98 -22.26 21.98 -18.45
CA ARG A 98 -21.06 21.21 -18.88
C ARG A 98 -20.08 22.09 -19.64
N ALA A 99 -20.58 22.93 -20.55
CA ALA A 99 -19.76 23.86 -21.32
C ALA A 99 -18.93 24.78 -20.40
N LYS A 100 -19.52 25.28 -19.30
CA LYS A 100 -18.81 26.12 -18.32
C LYS A 100 -17.67 25.39 -17.61
N ILE A 101 -17.89 24.15 -17.18
CA ILE A 101 -16.88 23.36 -16.45
C ILE A 101 -15.74 22.92 -17.38
N LEU A 102 -16.09 22.53 -18.61
CA LEU A 102 -15.17 21.99 -19.61
C LEU A 102 -14.58 23.07 -20.53
N ALA A 103 -14.91 24.35 -20.33
CA ALA A 103 -14.49 25.46 -21.21
C ALA A 103 -12.99 25.44 -21.52
N GLY A 104 -12.17 25.21 -20.49
CA GLY A 104 -10.70 25.16 -20.62
C GLY A 104 -10.13 23.84 -21.15
N LYS A 105 -10.90 22.75 -21.18
CA LYS A 105 -10.45 21.41 -21.60
C LYS A 105 -10.40 21.31 -23.12
N ARG A 106 -9.43 20.58 -23.66
CA ARG A 106 -9.32 20.25 -25.10
C ARG A 106 -9.60 18.76 -25.30
N LEU A 107 -10.86 18.37 -25.33
CA LEU A 107 -11.31 16.98 -25.31
C LEU A 107 -10.99 16.23 -26.60
N CYS A 108 -11.09 16.88 -27.76
CA CYS A 108 -10.72 16.27 -29.04
C CYS A 108 -9.21 15.99 -29.10
N LEU A 109 -8.39 16.92 -28.61
CA LEU A 109 -6.94 16.72 -28.50
C LEU A 109 -6.63 15.60 -27.50
N PHE A 110 -7.24 15.65 -26.32
CA PHE A 110 -7.06 14.62 -25.28
C PHE A 110 -7.40 13.23 -25.81
N ARG A 111 -8.53 13.08 -26.52
CA ARG A 111 -8.94 11.83 -27.17
C ARG A 111 -7.90 11.31 -28.15
N ARG A 112 -7.46 12.15 -29.09
CA ARG A 112 -6.48 11.75 -30.11
C ARG A 112 -5.18 11.23 -29.49
N ILE A 113 -4.65 11.94 -28.49
CA ILE A 113 -3.39 11.56 -27.84
C ILE A 113 -3.56 10.28 -27.02
N LEU A 114 -4.70 10.12 -26.35
CA LEU A 114 -5.03 8.95 -25.54
C LEU A 114 -5.23 7.69 -26.40
N GLU A 115 -5.85 7.82 -27.57
CA GLU A 115 -5.96 6.74 -28.54
C GLU A 115 -4.57 6.35 -29.09
N GLU A 116 -3.72 7.33 -29.41
CA GLU A 116 -2.34 7.05 -29.84
C GLU A 116 -1.45 6.41 -28.76
N SER A 117 -1.77 6.56 -27.47
CA SER A 117 -1.02 5.87 -26.40
C SER A 117 -1.40 4.40 -26.22
N GLY A 118 -2.40 3.91 -26.97
CA GLY A 118 -2.93 2.55 -26.81
C GLY A 118 -3.71 2.36 -25.51
N HIS A 119 -4.27 3.43 -24.94
CA HIS A 119 -5.07 3.32 -23.72
C HIS A 119 -6.37 2.54 -23.97
N GLN A 120 -6.70 1.63 -23.05
CA GLN A 120 -7.84 0.71 -23.19
C GLN A 120 -9.19 1.41 -22.94
N ASP A 121 -9.22 2.51 -22.21
CA ASP A 121 -10.46 3.22 -21.89
C ASP A 121 -10.90 4.16 -23.02
N HIS A 122 -11.44 3.59 -24.09
CA HIS A 122 -11.95 4.32 -25.25
C HIS A 122 -13.20 5.18 -24.92
N GLN A 123 -13.88 4.91 -23.80
CA GLN A 123 -15.08 5.63 -23.37
C GLN A 123 -14.77 6.83 -22.46
N LEU A 124 -13.53 7.02 -22.03
CA LEU A 124 -13.17 8.09 -21.10
C LEU A 124 -13.56 9.49 -21.59
N VAL A 125 -13.22 9.84 -22.83
CA VAL A 125 -13.54 11.18 -23.36
C VAL A 125 -15.03 11.37 -23.62
N PRO A 126 -15.76 10.39 -24.22
CA PRO A 126 -17.22 10.42 -24.26
C PRO A 126 -17.85 10.64 -22.87
N ASP A 127 -17.40 9.91 -21.85
CA ASP A 127 -17.92 10.03 -20.48
C ASP A 127 -17.61 11.39 -19.85
N ILE A 128 -16.40 11.94 -20.06
CA ILE A 128 -16.08 13.30 -19.60
C ILE A 128 -16.99 14.33 -20.30
N SER A 129 -17.26 14.15 -21.59
CA SER A 129 -18.08 15.06 -22.41
C SER A 129 -19.56 15.02 -22.01
N ALA A 130 -20.09 13.84 -21.73
CA ALA A 130 -21.46 13.63 -21.25
C ALA A 130 -21.63 13.98 -19.77
N GLY A 131 -20.53 13.93 -19.01
CA GLY A 131 -20.52 14.05 -17.56
C GLY A 131 -20.70 12.70 -16.87
N PHE A 132 -20.37 12.66 -15.59
CA PHE A 132 -20.46 11.44 -14.79
C PHE A 132 -21.77 11.37 -14.01
N SER A 133 -22.42 10.21 -14.04
CA SER A 133 -23.65 9.99 -13.27
C SER A 133 -23.32 9.64 -11.81
N LEU A 134 -24.12 10.16 -10.88
CA LEU A 134 -23.99 9.85 -9.44
C LEU A 134 -24.68 8.55 -9.05
N THR A 135 -25.64 8.11 -9.87
CA THR A 135 -26.50 6.95 -9.61
C THR A 135 -26.42 5.97 -10.77
N GLY A 136 -26.87 4.74 -10.55
CA GLY A 136 -26.86 3.71 -11.58
C GLY A 136 -25.52 3.00 -11.77
N ARG A 137 -25.35 2.39 -12.95
CA ARG A 137 -24.21 1.52 -13.25
C ARG A 137 -22.99 2.36 -13.62
N LEU A 138 -21.86 2.09 -12.96
CA LEU A 138 -20.59 2.69 -13.36
C LEU A 138 -20.18 2.21 -14.76
N PRO A 139 -19.72 3.12 -15.64
CA PRO A 139 -19.26 2.75 -16.97
C PRO A 139 -18.06 1.80 -16.90
N ARG A 140 -18.02 0.85 -17.83
CA ARG A 140 -16.87 -0.04 -17.99
C ARG A 140 -15.73 0.74 -18.65
N SER A 141 -14.54 0.61 -18.09
CA SER A 141 -13.34 1.33 -18.53
C SER A 141 -12.23 0.40 -19.03
N GLU A 142 -12.37 -0.91 -18.84
CA GLU A 142 -11.40 -1.97 -19.19
C GLU A 142 -10.02 -1.87 -18.51
N VAL A 143 -9.69 -0.72 -17.92
CA VAL A 143 -8.44 -0.44 -17.19
C VAL A 143 -8.47 -0.89 -15.73
N PHE A 144 -9.66 -1.12 -15.17
CA PHE A 144 -9.83 -1.61 -13.80
C PHE A 144 -10.37 -3.03 -13.81
N LYS A 145 -9.94 -3.84 -12.81
CA LYS A 145 -10.47 -5.19 -12.63
C LYS A 145 -11.97 -5.15 -12.36
N ASP A 146 -12.73 -5.88 -13.17
CA ASP A 146 -14.17 -6.04 -12.99
C ASP A 146 -14.47 -6.63 -11.61
N ARG A 147 -15.31 -5.92 -10.84
CA ARG A 147 -15.84 -6.40 -9.56
C ARG A 147 -17.33 -6.19 -9.53
N TYR A 148 -18.07 -7.30 -9.39
CA TYR A 148 -19.51 -7.22 -9.19
C TYR A 148 -19.81 -6.71 -7.77
N ARG A 149 -20.53 -5.60 -7.68
CA ARG A 149 -21.20 -5.15 -6.46
C ARG A 149 -22.66 -4.88 -6.82
N PRO A 150 -23.63 -5.62 -6.25
CA PRO A 150 -25.03 -5.36 -6.50
C PRO A 150 -25.43 -4.00 -5.91
N ALA A 151 -26.34 -3.29 -6.58
CA ALA A 151 -26.95 -2.10 -6.02
C ALA A 151 -27.86 -2.50 -4.85
N SER A 152 -27.90 -1.68 -3.80
CA SER A 152 -28.83 -1.90 -2.67
C SER A 152 -30.28 -1.62 -3.05
N GLN A 153 -30.51 -0.73 -4.03
CA GLN A 153 -31.80 -0.41 -4.61
C GLN A 153 -31.62 0.09 -6.05
N THR A 154 -32.68 0.08 -6.87
CA THR A 154 -32.64 0.61 -8.24
C THR A 154 -32.67 2.14 -8.26
N VAL A 155 -32.31 2.72 -9.41
CA VAL A 155 -32.38 4.18 -9.61
C VAL A 155 -33.81 4.68 -9.53
N ASP A 156 -34.77 3.92 -10.07
CA ASP A 156 -36.18 4.29 -10.03
C ASP A 156 -36.72 4.27 -8.60
N MET A 157 -36.42 3.22 -7.83
CA MET A 157 -36.78 3.15 -6.41
C MET A 157 -36.17 4.29 -5.59
N LEU A 158 -34.92 4.67 -5.88
CA LEU A 158 -34.25 5.80 -5.24
C LEU A 158 -35.00 7.12 -5.52
N ARG A 159 -35.45 7.34 -6.75
CA ARG A 159 -36.13 8.58 -7.17
C ARG A 159 -37.60 8.62 -6.72
N GLU A 160 -38.32 7.51 -6.79
CA GLU A 160 -39.69 7.38 -6.26
C GLU A 160 -39.73 7.64 -4.75
N GLY A 161 -38.71 7.19 -4.01
CA GLY A 161 -38.57 7.41 -2.58
C GLY A 161 -38.01 8.78 -2.18
N ALA A 162 -37.59 9.61 -3.15
CA ALA A 162 -36.81 10.82 -2.88
C ALA A 162 -37.57 11.85 -2.03
N SER A 163 -38.85 12.09 -2.32
CA SER A 163 -39.69 13.03 -1.57
C SER A 163 -39.78 12.68 -0.08
N ARG A 164 -40.00 11.39 0.22
CA ARG A 164 -40.06 10.87 1.59
C ARG A 164 -38.70 10.94 2.28
N ALA A 165 -37.64 10.53 1.59
CA ALA A 165 -36.28 10.57 2.12
C ALA A 165 -35.79 12.01 2.39
N ARG A 166 -36.21 12.96 1.55
CA ARG A 166 -35.88 14.40 1.69
C ARG A 166 -36.44 14.99 2.97
N ALA A 167 -37.71 14.72 3.29
CA ALA A 167 -38.33 15.17 4.54
C ALA A 167 -37.58 14.64 5.77
N ALA A 168 -37.23 13.35 5.77
CA ALA A 168 -36.43 12.74 6.84
C ALA A 168 -35.02 13.36 6.93
N THR A 169 -34.36 13.58 5.80
CA THR A 169 -32.99 14.14 5.76
C THR A 169 -32.97 15.59 6.26
N LEU A 170 -33.98 16.40 5.93
CA LEU A 170 -34.14 17.76 6.45
C LEU A 170 -34.37 17.75 7.95
N ALA A 171 -35.25 16.87 8.45
CA ALA A 171 -35.52 16.75 9.89
C ALA A 171 -34.28 16.31 10.70
N MET A 172 -33.40 15.50 10.11
CA MET A 172 -32.14 15.07 10.74
C MET A 172 -31.00 16.10 10.61
N CYS A 173 -31.17 17.14 9.79
CA CYS A 173 -30.14 18.15 9.56
C CYS A 173 -30.18 19.22 10.66
N VAL A 174 -29.70 18.86 11.84
CA VAL A 174 -29.59 19.76 12.99
C VAL A 174 -28.16 20.29 13.16
N GLN A 175 -28.04 21.35 13.96
CA GLN A 175 -26.77 21.94 14.37
C GLN A 175 -25.79 20.88 14.91
N ALA A 176 -24.53 20.97 14.55
CA ALA A 176 -23.46 20.14 15.09
C ALA A 176 -23.13 20.54 16.53
N ASP A 177 -22.59 19.58 17.30
CA ASP A 177 -22.15 19.81 18.69
C ASP A 177 -21.04 20.88 18.80
N ASP A 178 -20.27 21.08 17.72
CA ASP A 178 -19.24 22.10 17.61
C ASP A 178 -19.62 23.12 16.50
N PRO A 179 -19.99 24.36 16.88
CA PRO A 179 -20.37 25.41 15.92
C PRO A 179 -19.32 25.72 14.85
N TRP A 180 -18.03 25.50 15.15
CA TRP A 180 -16.94 25.74 14.20
C TRP A 180 -17.02 24.81 12.97
N ILE A 181 -17.59 23.60 13.15
CA ILE A 181 -17.78 22.64 12.07
C ILE A 181 -18.84 23.15 11.09
N ASP A 182 -19.96 23.65 11.60
CA ASP A 182 -21.07 24.15 10.78
C ASP A 182 -20.65 25.43 10.03
N GLU A 183 -19.90 26.32 10.69
CA GLU A 183 -19.34 27.52 10.05
C GLU A 183 -18.38 27.17 8.90
N GLY A 184 -17.45 26.23 9.14
CA GLY A 184 -16.51 25.77 8.11
C GLY A 184 -17.20 25.06 6.94
N VAL A 185 -18.27 24.31 7.21
CA VAL A 185 -19.09 23.65 6.17
C VAL A 185 -19.87 24.68 5.35
N GLU A 186 -20.49 25.68 5.99
CA GLU A 186 -21.19 26.77 5.30
C GLU A 186 -20.24 27.57 4.41
N GLU A 187 -19.10 28.02 4.94
CA GLU A 187 -18.10 28.78 4.19
C GLU A 187 -17.60 28.02 2.94
N ALA A 188 -17.33 26.72 3.09
CA ALA A 188 -16.90 25.87 1.97
C ALA A 188 -18.00 25.66 0.91
N THR A 189 -19.28 25.81 1.29
CA THR A 189 -20.46 25.49 0.49
C THR A 189 -21.06 26.70 -0.23
N LEU A 190 -20.85 27.93 0.26
CA LEU A 190 -21.37 29.19 -0.34
C LEU A 190 -20.97 29.43 -1.81
N LYS A 191 -20.05 28.63 -2.37
CA LYS A 191 -19.67 28.64 -3.79
C LYS A 191 -20.62 27.81 -4.68
N GLU A 192 -21.65 27.20 -4.10
CA GLU A 192 -22.64 26.35 -4.76
C GLU A 192 -24.02 27.01 -4.77
N VAL A 193 -24.95 26.55 -5.62
CA VAL A 193 -26.24 27.25 -5.86
C VAL A 193 -27.33 26.67 -4.95
N ALA A 194 -28.22 27.51 -4.43
CA ALA A 194 -29.36 27.11 -3.61
C ALA A 194 -30.60 26.74 -4.44
N ASP A 195 -31.49 25.93 -3.85
CA ASP A 195 -32.78 25.44 -4.37
C ASP A 195 -32.77 24.33 -5.44
N GLY A 196 -33.77 23.45 -5.35
CA GLY A 196 -33.94 22.25 -6.19
C GLY A 196 -35.33 21.63 -6.06
N PRO A 197 -35.83 20.92 -7.09
CA PRO A 197 -37.20 20.43 -7.15
C PRO A 197 -37.48 19.38 -6.06
N ALA A 198 -38.74 19.25 -5.63
CA ALA A 198 -39.13 18.49 -4.44
C ALA A 198 -38.99 16.95 -4.57
N ASP A 199 -38.97 16.46 -5.80
CA ASP A 199 -38.81 15.07 -6.20
C ASP A 199 -37.34 14.66 -6.43
N ALA A 200 -36.39 15.59 -6.33
CA ALA A 200 -34.97 15.27 -6.40
C ALA A 200 -34.44 14.67 -5.10
N THR A 201 -33.46 13.78 -5.22
CA THR A 201 -32.78 13.16 -4.08
C THR A 201 -32.01 14.21 -3.29
N LEU A 202 -31.99 14.07 -1.95
CA LEU A 202 -31.29 14.95 -1.04
C LEU A 202 -30.35 14.14 -0.15
N THR A 203 -29.08 14.52 -0.13
CA THR A 203 -28.07 13.92 0.75
C THR A 203 -27.64 14.90 1.84
N ARG A 204 -26.97 14.44 2.90
CA ARG A 204 -26.36 15.32 3.90
C ARG A 204 -24.89 15.50 3.61
N ARG A 205 -24.40 16.74 3.62
CA ARG A 205 -22.96 17.02 3.55
C ARG A 205 -22.41 17.04 4.97
N PHE A 206 -21.48 16.15 5.26
CA PHE A 206 -20.82 16.07 6.56
C PHE A 206 -19.61 17.00 6.60
N GLY A 207 -19.39 17.66 7.74
CA GLY A 207 -18.11 18.29 8.04
C GLY A 207 -17.02 17.22 8.07
N VAL A 208 -16.12 17.25 7.09
CA VAL A 208 -15.00 16.31 7.00
C VAL A 208 -13.79 16.95 7.68
N ILE A 209 -13.54 16.58 8.94
CA ILE A 209 -12.17 16.61 9.48
C ILE A 209 -11.45 15.45 8.79
N GLN A 210 -10.53 15.77 7.87
CA GLN A 210 -9.90 14.84 6.93
C GLN A 210 -9.63 13.46 7.55
N GLY A 211 -10.41 12.47 7.13
CA GLY A 211 -10.32 11.08 7.54
C GLY A 211 -10.95 10.22 6.45
N GLU A 212 -10.26 9.14 6.08
CA GLU A 212 -10.55 8.37 4.87
C GLU A 212 -11.93 7.69 4.87
N ALA A 213 -12.60 7.72 3.72
CA ALA A 213 -13.81 6.94 3.46
C ALA A 213 -13.47 5.50 3.05
N ASN A 214 -14.01 4.53 3.79
CA ASN A 214 -13.88 3.10 3.51
C ASN A 214 -14.74 2.67 2.31
N GLY A 215 -14.21 1.73 1.51
CA GLY A 215 -14.98 1.00 0.50
C GLY A 215 -14.66 1.29 -0.97
N LYS A 216 -13.44 1.70 -1.31
CA LYS A 216 -13.04 1.97 -2.71
C LYS A 216 -12.97 0.68 -3.56
N PRO A 217 -13.30 0.73 -4.87
CA PRO A 217 -12.88 -0.29 -5.82
C PRO A 217 -11.34 -0.44 -5.78
N LYS A 218 -10.79 -1.60 -6.17
CA LYS A 218 -9.32 -1.78 -6.23
C LYS A 218 -8.82 -1.09 -7.51
N VAL A 219 -8.80 0.24 -7.45
CA VAL A 219 -8.33 1.12 -8.52
C VAL A 219 -6.81 1.10 -8.53
N THR A 220 -6.21 1.04 -9.73
CA THR A 220 -4.75 1.10 -9.88
C THR A 220 -4.27 2.51 -9.52
N ILE A 221 -3.74 2.66 -8.31
CA ILE A 221 -3.07 3.86 -7.82
C ILE A 221 -1.64 3.49 -7.45
N HIS A 222 -0.71 4.42 -7.64
CA HIS A 222 0.69 4.19 -7.34
C HIS A 222 0.97 4.54 -5.88
N SER A 223 1.08 3.52 -5.02
CA SER A 223 1.48 3.70 -3.63
C SER A 223 2.95 4.16 -3.52
N MET A 224 3.37 4.50 -2.31
CA MET A 224 4.78 4.78 -2.04
C MET A 224 5.71 3.61 -2.34
N ASP A 225 5.21 2.38 -2.32
CA ASP A 225 6.01 1.22 -2.73
C ASP A 225 6.30 1.21 -4.23
N VAL A 226 5.37 1.69 -5.07
CA VAL A 226 5.61 1.87 -6.51
C VAL A 226 6.64 2.97 -6.73
N VAL A 227 6.57 4.07 -5.97
CA VAL A 227 7.57 5.15 -6.02
C VAL A 227 8.94 4.62 -5.63
N ALA A 228 9.05 3.93 -4.50
CA ALA A 228 10.28 3.32 -4.01
C ALA A 228 10.85 2.30 -5.01
N GLY A 229 10.01 1.44 -5.59
CA GLY A 229 10.41 0.52 -6.64
C GLY A 229 10.90 1.22 -7.91
N THR A 230 10.25 2.33 -8.29
CA THR A 230 10.67 3.13 -9.46
C THR A 230 12.04 3.77 -9.24
N ILE A 231 12.29 4.31 -8.04
CA ILE A 231 13.59 4.87 -7.68
C ILE A 231 14.65 3.76 -7.61
N ALA A 232 14.37 2.63 -6.95
CA ALA A 232 15.28 1.49 -6.91
C ALA A 232 15.70 1.03 -8.32
N TYR A 233 14.72 0.89 -9.22
CA TYR A 233 14.96 0.53 -10.62
C TYR A 233 15.79 1.58 -11.36
N TRP A 234 15.54 2.88 -11.12
CA TRP A 234 16.37 3.97 -11.68
C TRP A 234 17.82 3.87 -11.22
N LEU A 235 18.04 3.71 -9.91
CA LEU A 235 19.37 3.60 -9.32
C LEU A 235 20.12 2.40 -9.92
N ARG A 236 19.43 1.25 -10.06
CA ARG A 236 20.01 0.05 -10.68
C ARG A 236 20.37 0.25 -12.14
N CYS A 237 19.42 0.76 -12.93
CA CYS A 237 19.67 1.05 -14.35
C CYS A 237 20.87 2.00 -14.50
N SER A 238 20.98 2.99 -13.62
CA SER A 238 22.10 3.94 -13.63
C SER A 238 23.43 3.26 -13.35
N GLN A 239 23.45 2.34 -12.36
CA GLN A 239 24.62 1.54 -12.05
C GLN A 239 25.02 0.60 -13.20
N GLU A 240 24.06 -0.11 -13.79
CA GLU A 240 24.27 -1.01 -14.95
C GLU A 240 24.82 -0.24 -16.16
N CYS A 241 24.31 0.98 -16.39
CA CYS A 241 24.73 1.84 -17.50
C CYS A 241 25.96 2.70 -17.17
N LYS A 242 26.51 2.60 -15.95
CA LYS A 242 27.63 3.42 -15.44
C LYS A 242 27.41 4.93 -15.63
N CYS A 243 26.19 5.40 -15.40
CA CYS A 243 25.82 6.81 -15.52
C CYS A 243 25.37 7.40 -14.18
N SER A 244 25.17 8.72 -14.13
CA SER A 244 24.73 9.40 -12.91
C SER A 244 23.34 8.95 -12.48
N SER A 245 23.20 8.62 -11.20
CA SER A 245 21.92 8.36 -10.54
C SER A 245 21.36 9.60 -9.81
N ASP A 246 21.93 10.78 -10.02
CA ASP A 246 21.45 12.05 -9.44
C ASP A 246 20.04 12.37 -9.93
N ILE A 247 19.07 12.15 -9.05
CA ILE A 247 17.65 12.23 -9.30
C ILE A 247 17.00 13.20 -8.32
N LEU A 248 16.06 14.00 -8.81
CA LEU A 248 15.26 14.94 -8.03
C LEU A 248 13.78 14.65 -8.24
N ALA A 249 12.97 15.07 -7.28
CA ALA A 249 11.54 14.86 -7.29
C ALA A 249 10.77 16.17 -7.17
N LYS A 250 9.59 16.21 -7.82
CA LYS A 250 8.61 17.29 -7.71
C LYS A 250 7.18 16.74 -7.73
N CYS A 251 6.33 17.25 -6.85
CA CYS A 251 4.90 16.94 -6.81
C CYS A 251 4.09 17.95 -7.63
N TRP A 252 3.09 17.46 -8.33
CA TRP A 252 2.11 18.24 -9.08
C TRP A 252 0.71 17.89 -8.58
N ASP A 253 0.05 18.88 -7.96
CA ASP A 253 -1.30 18.76 -7.38
C ASP A 253 -2.33 19.34 -8.34
N LEU A 254 -3.39 18.59 -8.66
CA LEU A 254 -4.51 19.11 -9.45
C LEU A 254 -5.41 20.00 -8.61
N LYS A 255 -5.58 21.26 -9.03
CA LYS A 255 -6.38 22.24 -8.30
C LYS A 255 -7.85 21.84 -8.29
N SER A 256 -8.38 21.60 -7.09
CA SER A 256 -9.80 21.22 -6.89
C SER A 256 -10.22 20.11 -7.85
N ALA A 257 -9.47 19.01 -7.86
CA ALA A 257 -9.44 18.04 -8.96
C ALA A 257 -10.81 17.53 -9.42
N TYR A 258 -11.67 17.09 -8.49
CA TYR A 258 -13.04 16.67 -8.78
C TYR A 258 -13.90 17.78 -9.42
N LYS A 259 -13.64 19.05 -9.06
CA LYS A 259 -14.37 20.22 -9.61
C LYS A 259 -14.00 20.54 -11.07
N GLN A 260 -13.05 19.82 -11.66
CA GLN A 260 -12.68 19.97 -13.07
C GLN A 260 -13.48 19.05 -14.01
N LEU A 261 -14.37 18.22 -13.47
CA LEU A 261 -15.18 17.26 -14.21
C LEU A 261 -16.68 17.46 -13.90
N PRO A 262 -17.57 17.42 -14.91
CA PRO A 262 -18.98 17.67 -14.74
C PRO A 262 -19.78 16.42 -14.35
N LEU A 263 -20.98 16.66 -13.82
CA LEU A 263 -22.05 15.67 -13.72
C LEU A 263 -22.81 15.57 -15.05
N THR A 264 -23.47 14.44 -15.31
CA THR A 264 -24.52 14.36 -16.34
C THR A 264 -25.66 15.32 -16.02
N ASP A 265 -26.38 15.83 -17.02
CA ASP A 265 -27.55 16.72 -16.79
C ASP A 265 -28.60 16.05 -15.89
N THR A 266 -28.90 14.77 -16.11
CA THR A 266 -29.85 14.02 -15.28
C THR A 266 -29.43 13.95 -13.81
N SER A 267 -28.17 13.63 -13.52
CA SER A 267 -27.69 13.64 -12.13
C SER A 267 -27.57 15.04 -11.55
N LEU A 268 -27.31 16.07 -12.36
CA LEU A 268 -27.38 17.46 -11.91
C LEU A 268 -28.81 17.81 -11.48
N GLU A 269 -29.81 17.43 -12.27
CA GLU A 269 -31.22 17.77 -12.06
C GLU A 269 -31.89 16.97 -10.93
N LEU A 270 -31.50 15.70 -10.73
CA LEU A 270 -32.20 14.78 -9.84
C LEU A 270 -31.36 14.26 -8.66
N ASP A 271 -30.03 14.24 -8.80
CA ASP A 271 -29.15 13.48 -7.90
C ASP A 271 -28.10 14.33 -7.15
N SER A 272 -28.04 15.65 -7.41
CA SER A 272 -26.92 16.50 -6.98
C SER A 272 -27.19 17.40 -5.77
N TYR A 273 -28.35 17.25 -5.11
CA TYR A 273 -28.70 18.11 -3.99
C TYR A 273 -28.20 17.57 -2.66
N PHE A 274 -27.76 18.48 -1.81
CA PHE A 274 -27.39 18.18 -0.45
C PHE A 274 -27.84 19.29 0.50
N VAL A 275 -28.00 18.93 1.77
CA VAL A 275 -28.35 19.86 2.84
C VAL A 275 -27.18 20.03 3.81
N ILE A 276 -27.02 21.27 4.28
CA ILE A 276 -26.18 21.64 5.42
C ILE A 276 -27.02 22.41 6.44
N PHE A 277 -26.61 22.39 7.70
CA PHE A 277 -27.16 23.33 8.68
C PHE A 277 -26.46 24.68 8.50
N SER A 278 -27.23 25.77 8.35
CA SER A 278 -26.68 27.12 8.29
C SER A 278 -26.62 27.68 9.71
N PRO A 279 -25.43 27.87 10.31
CA PRO A 279 -25.33 28.52 11.62
C PRO A 279 -25.83 29.97 11.56
N THR A 280 -25.68 30.64 10.41
CA THR A 280 -26.12 32.02 10.19
C THR A 280 -27.66 32.13 10.17
N ALA A 281 -28.33 31.28 9.39
CA ALA A 281 -29.80 31.29 9.28
C ALA A 281 -30.49 30.45 10.37
N LYS A 282 -29.73 29.65 11.11
CA LYS A 282 -30.19 28.67 12.12
C LYS A 282 -31.22 27.67 11.57
N GLU A 283 -31.09 27.33 10.29
CA GLU A 283 -31.98 26.40 9.60
C GLU A 283 -31.23 25.53 8.57
N PRO A 284 -31.80 24.37 8.18
CA PRO A 284 -31.25 23.57 7.09
C PRO A 284 -31.37 24.30 5.75
N ARG A 285 -30.27 24.42 5.00
CA ARG A 285 -30.25 24.99 3.66
C ARG A 285 -29.81 23.96 2.63
N ILE A 286 -30.55 23.93 1.52
CA ILE A 286 -30.31 23.00 0.41
C ILE A 286 -29.44 23.68 -0.64
N PHE A 287 -28.42 22.96 -1.09
CA PHE A 287 -27.50 23.36 -2.14
C PHE A 287 -27.45 22.31 -3.24
N ARG A 288 -27.04 22.73 -4.43
CA ARG A 288 -26.87 21.90 -5.61
C ARG A 288 -25.39 21.79 -6.00
N GLN A 289 -24.89 20.56 -6.01
CA GLN A 289 -23.52 20.26 -6.40
C GLN A 289 -23.36 20.35 -7.93
N LEU A 290 -22.58 21.31 -8.40
CA LEU A 290 -22.38 21.52 -9.85
C LEU A 290 -21.32 20.59 -10.47
N VAL A 291 -20.56 19.84 -9.71
CA VAL A 291 -19.39 19.08 -10.20
C VAL A 291 -19.33 17.73 -9.50
N LEU A 292 -18.37 16.87 -9.85
CA LEU A 292 -18.19 15.63 -9.11
C LEU A 292 -18.05 15.90 -7.59
N PRO A 293 -18.93 15.37 -6.73
CA PRO A 293 -18.84 15.52 -5.29
C PRO A 293 -17.70 14.67 -4.73
N PHE A 294 -17.10 15.13 -3.64
CA PHE A 294 -16.20 14.30 -2.84
C PHE A 294 -16.99 13.23 -2.09
N GLY A 295 -16.43 12.03 -1.95
CA GLY A 295 -17.02 10.94 -1.15
C GLY A 295 -17.96 9.99 -1.90
N SER A 296 -18.38 10.31 -3.13
CA SER A 296 -19.12 9.35 -3.97
C SER A 296 -18.18 8.37 -4.68
N VAL A 297 -18.54 7.08 -4.70
CA VAL A 297 -17.79 6.04 -5.42
C VAL A 297 -17.73 6.34 -6.92
N ALA A 298 -18.81 6.89 -7.49
CA ALA A 298 -18.88 7.26 -8.90
C ALA A 298 -17.90 8.39 -9.23
N SER A 299 -17.85 9.43 -8.38
CA SER A 299 -16.89 10.52 -8.52
C SER A 299 -15.45 10.04 -8.48
N VAL A 300 -15.11 9.21 -7.49
CA VAL A 300 -13.77 8.64 -7.34
C VAL A 300 -13.38 7.85 -8.59
N THR A 301 -14.29 7.02 -9.09
CA THR A 301 -14.04 6.20 -10.28
C THR A 301 -13.86 7.07 -11.53
N GLY A 302 -14.77 8.03 -11.78
CA GLY A 302 -14.68 8.92 -12.94
C GLY A 302 -13.41 9.77 -12.93
N PHE A 303 -13.05 10.32 -11.77
CA PHE A 303 -11.84 11.11 -11.63
C PHE A 303 -10.57 10.28 -11.83
N ILE A 304 -10.45 9.09 -11.24
CA ILE A 304 -9.23 8.29 -11.38
C ILE A 304 -9.04 7.79 -12.83
N ARG A 305 -10.12 7.53 -13.59
CA ARG A 305 -9.99 7.24 -15.02
C ARG A 305 -9.33 8.41 -15.77
N ALA A 306 -9.76 9.63 -15.49
CA ALA A 306 -9.17 10.84 -16.08
C ALA A 306 -7.70 11.02 -15.66
N ALA A 307 -7.40 10.85 -14.37
CA ALA A 307 -6.04 10.94 -13.85
C ALA A 307 -5.12 9.87 -14.47
N LEU A 308 -5.61 8.63 -14.63
CA LEU A 308 -4.88 7.54 -15.28
C LEU A 308 -4.61 7.85 -16.75
N GLY A 309 -5.60 8.40 -17.47
CA GLY A 309 -5.40 8.86 -18.84
C GLY A 309 -4.30 9.92 -18.95
N LEU A 310 -4.26 10.90 -18.03
CA LEU A 310 -3.18 11.87 -17.97
C LEU A 310 -1.82 11.20 -17.72
N TRP A 311 -1.76 10.30 -16.73
CA TRP A 311 -0.56 9.55 -16.39
C TRP A 311 0.01 8.79 -17.58
N VAL A 312 -0.83 8.01 -18.28
CA VAL A 312 -0.43 7.21 -19.45
C VAL A 312 0.06 8.11 -20.57
N ILE A 313 -0.65 9.20 -20.89
CA ILE A 313 -0.24 10.09 -21.99
C ILE A 313 1.17 10.64 -21.74
N ALA A 314 1.41 11.19 -20.55
CA ALA A 314 2.69 11.83 -20.26
C ALA A 314 3.82 10.78 -20.08
N LEU A 315 3.48 9.58 -19.59
CA LEU A 315 4.42 8.46 -19.52
C LEU A 315 4.84 7.98 -20.91
N VAL A 316 3.88 7.70 -21.79
CA VAL A 316 4.15 7.08 -23.09
C VAL A 316 4.75 8.08 -24.08
N HIS A 317 4.13 9.25 -24.22
CA HIS A 317 4.49 10.20 -25.29
C HIS A 317 5.58 11.20 -24.89
N LEU A 318 5.68 11.54 -23.60
CA LEU A 318 6.71 12.45 -23.10
C LEU A 318 7.81 11.71 -22.33
N THR A 319 7.68 10.39 -22.15
CA THR A 319 8.63 9.57 -21.38
C THR A 319 8.89 10.19 -20.00
N LEU A 320 7.86 10.69 -19.33
CA LEU A 320 8.00 11.25 -17.99
C LEU A 320 7.98 10.13 -16.95
N VAL A 321 8.98 10.10 -16.07
CA VAL A 321 9.03 9.13 -14.97
C VAL A 321 8.23 9.69 -13.82
N TRP A 322 6.94 9.40 -13.81
CA TRP A 322 6.05 9.85 -12.75
C TRP A 322 5.07 8.80 -12.28
N THR A 323 4.60 8.99 -11.06
CA THR A 323 3.54 8.20 -10.45
C THR A 323 2.30 9.07 -10.24
N MET A 324 1.20 8.43 -9.89
CA MET A 324 -0.11 9.07 -9.74
C MET A 324 -0.81 8.44 -8.54
N TYR A 325 -1.22 9.29 -7.60
CA TYR A 325 -2.04 8.93 -6.46
C TYR A 325 -3.21 9.92 -6.38
N PHE A 326 -4.34 9.56 -7.00
CA PHE A 326 -5.47 10.47 -7.21
C PHE A 326 -5.05 11.76 -7.93
N ASP A 327 -5.08 12.89 -7.24
CA ASP A 327 -4.77 14.24 -7.74
C ASP A 327 -3.29 14.62 -7.60
N ASP A 328 -2.51 13.83 -6.86
CA ASP A 328 -1.06 14.00 -6.69
C ASP A 328 -0.29 13.23 -7.77
N PHE A 329 0.52 13.95 -8.55
CA PHE A 329 1.48 13.36 -9.49
C PHE A 329 2.92 13.64 -9.03
N LEU A 330 3.68 12.60 -8.72
CA LEU A 330 5.08 12.71 -8.32
C LEU A 330 5.97 12.41 -9.52
N HIS A 331 6.71 13.41 -10.00
CA HIS A 331 7.65 13.25 -11.10
C HIS A 331 9.09 13.19 -10.60
N LEU A 332 9.85 12.25 -11.16
CA LEU A 332 11.27 12.02 -10.94
C LEU A 332 12.03 12.42 -12.20
N SER A 333 13.11 13.19 -12.04
CA SER A 333 13.94 13.62 -13.17
C SER A 333 15.40 13.67 -12.79
N SER A 334 16.29 13.47 -13.76
CA SER A 334 17.70 13.80 -13.55
C SER A 334 17.85 15.30 -13.37
N ARG A 335 18.82 15.74 -12.55
CA ARG A 335 19.03 17.16 -12.25
C ARG A 335 19.13 18.02 -13.51
N VAL A 336 19.83 17.53 -14.53
CA VAL A 336 20.04 18.24 -15.80
C VAL A 336 18.74 18.45 -16.59
N LEU A 337 17.74 17.60 -16.41
CA LEU A 337 16.45 17.69 -17.10
C LEU A 337 15.37 18.44 -16.30
N CYS A 338 15.56 18.70 -15.01
CA CYS A 338 14.51 19.27 -14.14
C CYS A 338 13.84 20.53 -14.71
N ARG A 339 14.62 21.52 -15.18
CA ARG A 339 14.06 22.76 -15.77
C ARG A 339 13.24 22.49 -17.02
N HIS A 340 13.73 21.59 -17.88
CA HIS A 340 13.04 21.21 -19.10
C HIS A 340 11.77 20.40 -18.79
N SER A 341 11.84 19.42 -17.89
CA SER A 341 10.70 18.65 -17.42
C SER A 341 9.62 19.54 -16.79
N ASP A 342 10.00 20.55 -16.02
CA ASP A 342 9.06 21.51 -15.44
C ASP A 342 8.24 22.26 -16.50
N MET A 343 8.94 22.77 -17.51
CA MET A 343 8.32 23.45 -18.65
C MET A 343 7.39 22.50 -19.42
N ILE A 344 7.85 21.28 -19.74
CA ILE A 344 7.06 20.29 -20.48
C ILE A 344 5.80 19.88 -19.73
N ILE A 345 5.89 19.60 -18.42
CA ILE A 345 4.73 19.22 -17.61
C ILE A 345 3.75 20.39 -17.49
N SER A 346 4.26 21.62 -17.31
CA SER A 346 3.43 22.82 -17.30
C SER A 346 2.67 23.00 -18.62
N MET A 347 3.36 22.86 -19.76
CA MET A 347 2.75 22.94 -21.09
C MET A 347 1.75 21.80 -21.31
N PHE A 348 2.06 20.58 -20.88
CA PHE A 348 1.15 19.44 -20.95
C PHE A 348 -0.19 19.71 -20.26
N PHE A 349 -0.16 20.15 -19.00
CA PHE A 349 -1.38 20.47 -18.26
C PHE A 349 -2.13 21.66 -18.87
N GLN A 350 -1.41 22.70 -19.32
CA GLN A 350 -2.02 23.86 -19.98
C GLN A 350 -2.70 23.49 -21.31
N LEU A 351 -2.05 22.68 -22.14
CA LEU A 351 -2.59 22.25 -23.44
C LEU A 351 -3.85 21.40 -23.28
N LEU A 352 -3.86 20.49 -22.30
CA LEU A 352 -5.04 19.66 -22.04
C LEU A 352 -6.11 20.38 -21.19
N GLY A 353 -5.82 21.56 -20.65
CA GLY A 353 -6.74 22.37 -19.87
C GLY A 353 -6.88 21.95 -18.40
N TRP A 354 -5.92 21.21 -17.86
CA TRP A 354 -5.90 20.78 -16.45
C TRP A 354 -5.24 21.82 -15.56
N ARG A 355 -5.96 22.20 -14.50
CA ARG A 355 -5.51 23.21 -13.56
C ARG A 355 -4.70 22.53 -12.45
N VAL A 356 -3.52 23.06 -12.18
CA VAL A 356 -2.62 22.66 -11.09
C VAL A 356 -2.60 23.73 -10.00
N SER A 357 -2.38 23.33 -8.75
CA SER A 357 -2.31 24.21 -7.58
C SER A 357 -0.94 24.91 -7.53
N LYS A 358 -0.79 26.03 -8.25
CA LYS A 358 0.48 26.76 -8.35
C LYS A 358 1.07 27.16 -6.99
N ASP A 359 0.21 27.45 -6.01
CA ASP A 359 0.57 27.79 -4.63
C ASP A 359 1.23 26.64 -3.86
N LYS A 360 1.03 25.40 -4.29
CA LYS A 360 1.64 24.20 -3.69
C LYS A 360 2.78 23.62 -4.52
N LEU A 361 3.07 24.19 -5.70
CA LEU A 361 4.14 23.71 -6.57
C LEU A 361 5.49 24.16 -6.01
N LEU A 362 6.17 23.25 -5.33
CA LEU A 362 7.58 23.40 -4.97
C LEU A 362 8.47 23.04 -6.16
N ASP A 363 9.69 23.57 -6.18
CA ASP A 363 10.69 23.20 -7.17
C ASP A 363 11.21 21.77 -6.97
N TYR A 364 11.90 21.24 -7.98
CA TYR A 364 12.59 19.96 -7.88
C TYR A 364 13.58 19.99 -6.72
N SER A 365 13.50 18.98 -5.87
CA SER A 365 14.30 18.89 -4.66
C SER A 365 14.82 17.47 -4.44
N SER A 366 15.98 17.38 -3.78
CA SER A 366 16.50 16.11 -3.26
C SER A 366 15.75 15.67 -2.01
N CYS A 367 14.94 16.53 -1.41
CA CYS A 367 14.02 16.21 -0.33
C CYS A 367 12.61 16.62 -0.74
N CYS A 368 11.76 15.66 -1.06
CA CYS A 368 10.42 15.90 -1.59
C CYS A 368 9.36 15.35 -0.65
N LYS A 369 8.31 16.13 -0.37
CA LYS A 369 7.17 15.70 0.43
C LYS A 369 6.05 15.22 -0.50
N ALA A 370 5.63 13.98 -0.35
CA ALA A 370 4.53 13.38 -1.11
C ALA A 370 3.71 12.46 -0.20
N LEU A 371 2.38 12.48 -0.29
CA LEU A 371 1.47 11.63 0.51
C LEU A 371 1.75 11.64 2.03
N GLY A 372 2.30 12.76 2.53
CA GLY A 372 2.74 12.98 3.91
C GLY A 372 3.97 12.15 4.33
N ILE A 373 4.81 11.76 3.36
CA ILE A 373 6.11 11.11 3.50
C ILE A 373 7.17 12.03 2.90
N LEU A 374 8.34 12.07 3.54
CA LEU A 374 9.54 12.73 3.05
C LEU A 374 10.39 11.70 2.32
N ILE A 375 10.69 11.98 1.06
CA ILE A 375 11.57 11.20 0.20
C ILE A 375 12.91 11.92 0.16
N ASP A 376 13.95 11.33 0.76
CA ASP A 376 15.32 11.83 0.74
C ASP A 376 16.16 11.12 -0.32
N LEU A 377 16.47 11.87 -1.38
CA LEU A 377 17.23 11.47 -2.55
C LEU A 377 18.69 11.94 -2.49
N LYS A 378 19.14 12.58 -1.40
CA LYS A 378 20.51 13.12 -1.30
C LYS A 378 21.60 12.07 -1.51
N GLN A 379 21.33 10.81 -1.16
CA GLN A 379 22.27 9.71 -1.31
C GLN A 379 22.02 8.84 -2.56
N ALA A 380 21.19 9.31 -3.50
CA ALA A 380 20.89 8.58 -4.73
C ALA A 380 22.15 8.30 -5.57
N SER A 381 23.11 9.22 -5.57
CA SER A 381 24.44 9.04 -6.20
C SER A 381 25.24 7.87 -5.61
N PHE A 382 24.97 7.49 -4.36
CA PHE A 382 25.55 6.32 -3.67
C PHE A 382 24.67 5.06 -3.79
N GLY A 383 23.63 5.09 -4.62
CA GLY A 383 22.77 3.94 -4.88
C GLY A 383 21.71 3.66 -3.80
N LYS A 384 21.42 4.63 -2.91
CA LYS A 384 20.40 4.47 -1.86
C LYS A 384 19.60 5.75 -1.59
N VAL A 385 18.36 5.58 -1.14
CA VAL A 385 17.44 6.68 -0.77
C VAL A 385 16.67 6.30 0.50
N PHE A 386 16.07 7.29 1.15
CA PHE A 386 15.36 7.09 2.42
C PHE A 386 13.94 7.64 2.36
N PHE A 387 13.02 6.91 2.98
CA PHE A 387 11.63 7.31 3.17
C PHE A 387 11.36 7.47 4.67
N THR A 388 10.80 8.61 5.06
CA THR A 388 10.41 8.88 6.45
C THR A 388 9.04 9.54 6.51
N ASN A 389 8.34 9.41 7.65
CA ASN A 389 7.18 10.25 7.91
C ASN A 389 7.58 11.73 7.99
N THR A 390 6.72 12.65 7.57
CA THR A 390 6.95 14.08 7.77
C THR A 390 6.87 14.44 9.25
N ASP A 391 7.60 15.48 9.66
CA ASP A 391 7.61 15.94 11.06
C ASP A 391 6.21 16.27 11.57
N SER A 392 5.40 16.97 10.77
CA SER A 392 4.01 17.29 11.11
C SER A 392 3.17 16.05 11.38
N ARG A 393 3.29 14.99 10.56
CA ARG A 393 2.57 13.74 10.77
C ARG A 393 3.07 12.99 11.99
N ARG A 394 4.39 12.98 12.19
CA ARG A 394 5.03 12.37 13.35
C ARG A 394 4.54 13.03 14.64
N SER A 395 4.58 14.36 14.72
CA SER A 395 4.07 15.12 15.87
C SER A 395 2.58 14.85 16.11
N GLU A 396 1.73 14.91 15.08
CA GLU A 396 0.29 14.62 15.22
C GLU A 396 0.02 13.24 15.82
N LEU A 397 0.79 12.23 15.42
CA LEU A 397 0.64 10.86 15.92
C LEU A 397 1.17 10.69 17.35
N LEU A 398 2.30 11.33 17.67
CA LEU A 398 2.86 11.32 19.02
C LEU A 398 1.91 12.00 20.01
N ASP A 399 1.40 13.19 19.68
CA ASP A 399 0.42 13.92 20.51
C ASP A 399 -0.84 13.08 20.73
N ALA A 400 -1.31 12.38 19.69
CA ALA A 400 -2.49 11.51 19.81
C ALA A 400 -2.24 10.28 20.70
N LEU A 401 -1.04 9.69 20.64
CA LEU A 401 -0.64 8.56 21.49
C LEU A 401 -0.46 9.01 22.95
N GLU A 402 0.21 10.14 23.17
CA GLU A 402 0.45 10.73 24.50
C GLU A 402 -0.88 11.05 25.19
N LYS A 403 -1.81 11.68 24.48
CA LYS A 403 -3.16 11.94 25.01
C LYS A 403 -3.87 10.67 25.46
N VAL A 404 -3.73 9.55 24.74
CA VAL A 404 -4.33 8.26 25.14
C VAL A 404 -3.65 7.71 26.39
N LEU A 405 -2.32 7.81 26.47
CA LEU A 405 -1.54 7.33 27.61
C LEU A 405 -1.81 8.14 28.88
N GLU A 406 -1.97 9.45 28.76
CA GLU A 406 -2.29 10.37 29.85
C GLU A 406 -3.70 10.17 30.38
N THR A 407 -4.69 10.13 29.48
CA THR A 407 -6.11 10.00 29.88
C THR A 407 -6.48 8.59 30.29
N GLY A 408 -5.73 7.57 29.86
CA GLY A 408 -6.06 6.16 30.09
C GLY A 408 -7.34 5.70 29.37
N THR A 409 -7.86 6.49 28.44
CA THR A 409 -9.11 6.20 27.73
C THR A 409 -8.96 6.37 26.22
N LEU A 410 -9.64 5.52 25.46
CA LEU A 410 -9.69 5.56 24.01
C LEU A 410 -11.03 5.02 23.52
N LYS A 411 -11.87 5.88 22.98
CA LYS A 411 -13.19 5.50 22.44
C LYS A 411 -13.03 4.60 21.21
N PRO A 412 -13.92 3.62 20.97
CA PRO A 412 -13.82 2.70 19.82
C PRO A 412 -13.62 3.39 18.46
N LYS A 413 -14.44 4.43 18.17
CA LYS A 413 -14.37 5.19 16.92
C LYS A 413 -13.04 5.96 16.78
N ASP A 414 -12.53 6.52 17.87
CA ASP A 414 -11.25 7.23 17.87
C ASP A 414 -10.08 6.25 17.75
N CYS A 415 -10.21 5.04 18.32
CA CYS A 415 -9.28 3.94 18.14
C CYS A 415 -9.16 3.54 16.67
N GLU A 416 -10.28 3.35 15.97
CA GLU A 416 -10.26 3.00 14.54
C GLU A 416 -9.56 4.08 13.71
N ARG A 417 -9.84 5.36 13.99
CA ARG A 417 -9.19 6.49 13.30
C ARG A 417 -7.69 6.55 13.60
N LEU A 418 -7.29 6.42 14.87
CA LEU A 418 -5.88 6.42 15.28
C LEU A 418 -5.14 5.23 14.67
N LYS A 419 -5.70 4.02 14.76
CA LYS A 419 -5.16 2.80 14.14
C LYS A 419 -4.96 2.96 12.64
N GLY A 420 -5.92 3.52 11.91
CA GLY A 420 -5.79 3.76 10.47
C GLY A 420 -4.62 4.68 10.12
N ARG A 421 -4.49 5.81 10.86
CA ARG A 421 -3.37 6.75 10.67
C ARG A 421 -2.01 6.11 11.01
N LEU A 422 -1.93 5.36 12.12
CA LEU A 422 -0.72 4.64 12.54
C LEU A 422 -0.36 3.53 11.55
N GLN A 423 -1.34 2.82 10.99
CA GLN A 423 -1.11 1.79 9.98
C GLN A 423 -0.48 2.37 8.71
N PHE A 424 -0.98 3.52 8.25
CA PHE A 424 -0.37 4.21 7.11
C PHE A 424 1.06 4.64 7.41
N ALA A 425 1.28 5.30 8.55
CA ALA A 425 2.57 5.88 8.91
C ALA A 425 3.64 4.81 9.23
N SER A 426 3.25 3.71 9.88
CA SER A 426 4.16 2.59 10.17
C SER A 426 4.62 1.84 8.93
N GLY A 427 3.84 1.86 7.83
CA GLY A 427 4.25 1.29 6.55
C GLY A 427 5.47 1.97 5.91
N GLN A 428 5.91 3.09 6.47
CA GLN A 428 7.05 3.89 6.00
C GLN A 428 8.24 3.83 6.95
N LEU A 429 8.11 3.08 8.05
CA LEU A 429 9.20 2.73 8.94
C LEU A 429 9.77 1.37 8.52
N PHE A 430 11.04 1.13 8.84
CA PHE A 430 11.61 -0.20 8.64
C PHE A 430 11.05 -1.20 9.66
N GLY A 431 10.82 -2.44 9.23
CA GLY A 431 10.42 -3.54 10.12
C GLY A 431 8.91 -3.74 10.26
N ARG A 432 8.54 -4.70 11.12
CA ARG A 432 7.15 -5.17 11.27
C ARG A 432 6.61 -5.08 12.69
N LYS A 433 7.38 -4.53 13.65
CA LYS A 433 7.00 -4.41 15.07
C LYS A 433 5.61 -3.80 15.27
N ALA A 434 5.30 -2.73 14.52
CA ALA A 434 4.02 -2.02 14.61
C ALA A 434 2.79 -2.90 14.36
N ARG A 435 2.90 -3.99 13.57
CA ARG A 435 1.76 -4.84 13.21
C ARG A 435 1.09 -5.46 14.44
N SER A 436 1.89 -5.94 15.39
CA SER A 436 1.40 -6.53 16.64
C SER A 436 0.63 -5.50 17.47
N CYS A 437 1.18 -4.29 17.63
CA CYS A 437 0.54 -3.19 18.36
C CYS A 437 -0.77 -2.73 17.69
N LEU A 438 -0.79 -2.64 16.36
CA LEU A 438 -1.99 -2.30 15.59
C LEU A 438 -3.08 -3.36 15.70
N LYS A 439 -2.71 -4.65 15.86
CA LYS A 439 -3.66 -5.72 16.14
C LYS A 439 -4.28 -5.53 17.53
N THR A 440 -3.48 -5.22 18.55
CA THR A 440 -3.97 -4.92 19.91
C THR A 440 -4.94 -3.74 19.91
N LEU A 441 -4.61 -2.65 19.21
CA LEU A 441 -5.54 -1.51 19.02
C LEU A 441 -6.82 -1.94 18.30
N GLY A 442 -6.72 -2.81 17.30
CA GLY A 442 -7.89 -3.37 16.61
C GLY A 442 -8.79 -4.24 17.49
N LEU A 443 -8.22 -4.96 18.47
CA LEU A 443 -9.00 -5.68 19.47
C LEU A 443 -9.69 -4.69 20.43
N HIS A 444 -8.99 -3.63 20.85
CA HIS A 444 -9.58 -2.57 21.66
C HIS A 444 -10.76 -1.88 20.96
N SER A 445 -10.64 -1.56 19.66
CA SER A 445 -11.72 -0.90 18.91
C SER A 445 -12.99 -1.75 18.79
N SER A 446 -12.89 -3.06 19.00
CA SER A 446 -14.05 -3.97 18.99
C SER A 446 -14.75 -4.08 20.35
N LYS A 447 -14.14 -3.57 21.43
CA LYS A 447 -14.71 -3.58 22.78
C LYS A 447 -15.59 -2.35 23.00
N ALA A 448 -16.62 -2.49 23.83
CA ALA A 448 -17.47 -1.36 24.24
C ALA A 448 -16.80 -0.44 25.29
N SER A 449 -15.71 -0.90 25.92
CA SER A 449 -15.02 -0.14 26.97
C SER A 449 -14.21 1.02 26.39
N HIS A 450 -14.21 2.15 27.11
CA HIS A 450 -13.35 3.28 26.83
C HIS A 450 -11.99 3.17 27.53
N GLU A 451 -11.90 2.46 28.65
CA GLU A 451 -10.65 2.33 29.41
C GLU A 451 -9.66 1.42 28.68
N ILE A 452 -8.41 1.86 28.57
CA ILE A 452 -7.37 1.08 27.92
C ILE A 452 -6.87 -0.02 28.87
N SER A 453 -6.77 -1.25 28.36
CA SER A 453 -6.14 -2.35 29.08
C SER A 453 -4.62 -2.16 29.17
N ALA A 454 -3.94 -2.90 30.07
CA ALA A 454 -2.47 -2.91 30.14
C ALA A 454 -1.83 -3.22 28.78
N ALA A 455 -2.33 -4.22 28.05
CA ALA A 455 -1.86 -4.57 26.71
C ALA A 455 -2.07 -3.41 25.70
N THR A 456 -3.19 -2.69 25.79
CA THR A 456 -3.46 -1.52 24.93
C THR A 456 -2.49 -0.37 25.26
N ARG A 457 -2.24 -0.11 26.55
CA ARG A 457 -1.29 0.90 27.02
C ARG A 457 0.12 0.60 26.50
N ASN A 458 0.59 -0.63 26.71
CA ASN A 458 1.90 -1.07 26.22
C ASN A 458 1.99 -1.00 24.70
N ALA A 459 0.94 -1.35 23.95
CA ALA A 459 0.91 -1.18 22.50
C ALA A 459 1.06 0.29 22.08
N CYS A 460 0.40 1.22 22.78
CA CYS A 460 0.55 2.66 22.54
C CYS A 460 1.96 3.16 22.88
N GLU A 461 2.56 2.70 23.97
CA GLU A 461 3.94 3.05 24.37
C GLU A 461 4.96 2.57 23.32
N HIS A 462 4.87 1.32 22.89
CA HIS A 462 5.75 0.80 21.84
C HIS A 462 5.58 1.55 20.51
N LEU A 463 4.35 1.91 20.14
CA LEU A 463 4.11 2.71 18.95
C LEU A 463 4.71 4.10 19.10
N ARG A 464 4.55 4.75 20.26
CA ARG A 464 5.17 6.06 20.55
C ARG A 464 6.68 5.96 20.40
N ASP A 465 7.31 4.98 21.03
CA ASP A 465 8.76 4.78 20.99
C ASP A 465 9.26 4.53 19.56
N LEU A 466 8.51 3.73 18.78
CA LEU A 466 8.79 3.51 17.36
C LEU A 466 8.73 4.81 16.53
N PHE A 467 7.76 5.68 16.79
CA PHE A 467 7.65 6.99 16.14
C PHE A 467 8.62 8.04 16.70
N LEU A 468 9.19 7.83 17.88
CA LEU A 468 10.30 8.63 18.42
C LEU A 468 11.63 8.25 17.78
N GLU A 469 11.92 6.97 17.64
CA GLU A 469 13.08 6.45 16.91
C GLU A 469 12.99 6.80 15.42
N ALA A 470 11.81 6.59 14.82
CA ALA A 470 11.47 6.93 13.44
C ALA A 470 12.53 6.48 12.40
N ALA A 471 13.05 5.27 12.57
CA ALA A 471 14.08 4.73 11.69
C ALA A 471 13.64 4.80 10.21
N PRO A 472 14.43 5.44 9.33
CA PRO A 472 14.06 5.62 7.94
C PRO A 472 13.99 4.29 7.22
N ARG A 473 13.01 4.13 6.33
CA ARG A 473 13.00 3.02 5.38
C ARG A 473 14.03 3.28 4.28
N GLU A 474 15.08 2.49 4.26
CA GLU A 474 16.11 2.54 3.22
C GLU A 474 15.69 1.76 1.97
N VAL A 475 15.92 2.34 0.79
CA VAL A 475 15.68 1.73 -0.52
C VAL A 475 16.97 1.79 -1.32
N ARG A 476 17.41 0.65 -1.86
CA ARG A 476 18.66 0.52 -2.63
C ARG A 476 18.38 0.16 -4.08
N GLY A 477 19.26 0.59 -4.99
CA GLY A 477 19.27 0.14 -6.38
C GLY A 477 19.83 -1.28 -6.56
N SER A 478 20.74 -1.71 -5.68
CA SER A 478 21.26 -3.07 -5.72
C SER A 478 20.16 -4.07 -5.36
N LEU A 479 19.95 -5.09 -6.19
CA LEU A 479 19.29 -6.31 -5.78
C LEU A 479 20.21 -6.98 -4.74
N GLY A 480 20.00 -6.70 -3.46
CA GLY A 480 20.83 -7.29 -2.40
C GLY A 480 20.83 -8.82 -2.50
N ASP A 481 21.91 -9.46 -2.04
CA ASP A 481 21.98 -10.92 -2.00
C ASP A 481 20.73 -11.47 -1.29
N VAL A 482 20.07 -12.42 -1.94
CA VAL A 482 18.96 -13.17 -1.35
C VAL A 482 19.55 -14.39 -0.66
N PHE A 483 19.26 -14.57 0.61
CA PHE A 483 19.55 -15.80 1.33
C PHE A 483 18.29 -16.65 1.47
N HIS A 484 18.45 -17.96 1.35
CA HIS A 484 17.39 -18.94 1.60
C HIS A 484 17.70 -19.61 2.93
N CYS A 485 16.87 -19.34 3.94
CA CYS A 485 16.99 -19.90 5.29
C CYS A 485 15.91 -20.95 5.48
N PHE A 486 16.27 -22.17 5.83
CA PHE A 486 15.32 -23.23 6.16
C PHE A 486 15.42 -23.49 7.65
N VAL A 487 14.29 -23.67 8.32
CA VAL A 487 14.23 -24.04 9.73
C VAL A 487 13.29 -25.22 9.94
N ASP A 488 13.54 -25.95 11.01
CA ASP A 488 12.74 -27.12 11.40
C ASP A 488 12.92 -27.40 12.90
N ALA A 489 11.96 -28.08 13.50
CA ALA A 489 12.05 -28.61 14.85
C ALA A 489 11.55 -30.05 14.94
N SER A 490 12.10 -30.80 15.90
CA SER A 490 11.68 -32.15 16.23
C SER A 490 11.22 -32.22 17.70
N PHE A 491 10.17 -33.01 17.95
CA PHE A 491 9.65 -33.26 19.29
C PHE A 491 9.31 -34.74 19.44
N GLU A 492 10.21 -35.48 20.09
CA GLU A 492 10.15 -36.93 20.24
C GLU A 492 10.10 -37.29 21.73
N PRO A 493 8.96 -37.03 22.40
CA PRO A 493 8.84 -37.20 23.85
C PRO A 493 9.08 -38.64 24.32
N ASN A 494 8.80 -39.62 23.45
CA ASN A 494 9.04 -41.03 23.72
C ASN A 494 10.54 -41.38 23.72
N GLU A 495 11.34 -40.63 22.97
CA GLU A 495 12.79 -40.80 22.87
C GLU A 495 13.54 -39.86 23.82
N GLY A 496 12.80 -39.00 24.54
CA GLY A 496 13.37 -37.98 25.43
C GLY A 496 14.11 -36.88 24.67
N PHE A 497 13.88 -36.75 23.36
CA PHE A 497 14.61 -35.84 22.49
C PHE A 497 13.71 -34.71 21.98
N SER A 498 14.27 -33.51 21.91
CA SER A 498 13.65 -32.36 21.26
C SER A 498 14.77 -31.51 20.68
N GLY A 499 14.66 -31.14 19.42
CA GLY A 499 15.72 -30.42 18.74
C GLY A 499 15.22 -29.36 17.78
N ILE A 500 16.11 -28.44 17.46
CA ILE A 500 15.88 -27.36 16.49
C ILE A 500 17.03 -27.34 15.50
N GLY A 501 16.72 -27.02 14.24
CA GLY A 501 17.67 -27.05 13.15
C GLY A 501 17.47 -25.91 12.17
N GLY A 502 18.55 -25.54 11.49
CA GLY A 502 18.48 -24.57 10.40
C GLY A 502 19.60 -24.68 9.38
N CYS A 503 19.30 -24.38 8.13
CA CYS A 503 20.23 -24.41 7.00
C CYS A 503 20.15 -23.09 6.23
N LEU A 504 21.32 -22.52 5.91
CA LEU A 504 21.45 -21.26 5.18
C LEU A 504 22.12 -21.48 3.82
N TYR A 505 21.48 -21.00 2.76
CA TYR A 505 21.98 -21.03 1.39
C TYR A 505 22.07 -19.63 0.79
N SER A 506 23.08 -19.40 -0.05
CA SER A 506 23.20 -18.15 -0.81
C SER A 506 22.19 -18.07 -1.96
N SER A 507 22.15 -16.91 -2.63
CA SER A 507 21.38 -16.69 -3.87
C SER A 507 21.76 -17.66 -5.00
N THR A 508 23.01 -18.12 -5.00
CA THR A 508 23.54 -19.10 -5.95
C THR A 508 23.33 -20.56 -5.50
N GLY A 509 22.59 -20.80 -4.42
CA GLY A 509 22.32 -22.14 -3.89
C GLY A 509 23.51 -22.78 -3.16
N LYS A 510 24.59 -22.02 -2.91
CA LYS A 510 25.73 -22.55 -2.17
C LYS A 510 25.34 -22.72 -0.71
N ALA A 511 25.55 -23.91 -0.16
CA ALA A 511 25.43 -24.18 1.26
C ALA A 511 26.44 -23.32 2.04
N VAL A 512 25.94 -22.46 2.92
CA VAL A 512 26.75 -21.47 3.65
C VAL A 512 27.01 -21.97 5.05
N ALA A 513 25.97 -22.07 5.87
CA ALA A 513 26.04 -22.41 7.28
C ALA A 513 24.84 -23.26 7.68
N TRP A 514 24.98 -24.05 8.73
CA TRP A 514 23.87 -24.78 9.35
C TRP A 514 24.03 -24.82 10.87
N PHE A 515 22.93 -25.04 11.60
CA PHE A 515 22.97 -25.36 13.02
C PHE A 515 22.00 -26.50 13.33
N GLY A 516 22.32 -27.25 14.38
CA GLY A 516 21.47 -28.25 14.99
C GLY A 516 21.74 -28.24 16.49
N CYS A 517 20.68 -28.16 17.29
CA CYS A 517 20.75 -28.01 18.74
C CYS A 517 19.66 -28.85 19.41
N GLU A 518 20.05 -29.70 20.35
CA GLU A 518 19.12 -30.31 21.30
C GLU A 518 18.63 -29.22 22.27
N VAL A 519 17.34 -29.20 22.53
CA VAL A 519 16.70 -28.26 23.47
C VAL A 519 16.65 -28.91 24.83
N ASP A 520 17.17 -28.21 25.84
CA ASP A 520 17.25 -28.74 27.20
C ASP A 520 15.86 -29.02 27.79
N HIS A 521 15.80 -29.99 28.69
CA HIS A 521 14.56 -30.46 29.31
C HIS A 521 13.82 -29.34 30.05
N ASP A 522 14.53 -28.39 30.68
CA ASP A 522 13.90 -27.28 31.41
C ASP A 522 13.21 -26.30 30.45
N SER A 523 13.82 -26.02 29.29
CA SER A 523 13.20 -25.23 28.22
C SER A 523 11.96 -25.90 27.63
N VAL A 524 12.01 -27.22 27.38
CA VAL A 524 10.84 -27.98 26.90
C VAL A 524 9.72 -27.98 27.94
N LYS A 525 10.07 -28.19 29.22
CA LYS A 525 9.13 -28.13 30.32
C LYS A 525 8.48 -26.74 30.44
N LEU A 526 9.27 -25.68 30.35
CA LEU A 526 8.77 -24.30 30.35
C LEU A 526 7.76 -24.06 29.22
N ILE A 527 8.01 -24.61 28.02
CA ILE A 527 7.10 -24.52 26.88
C ILE A 527 5.76 -25.20 27.21
N LEU A 528 5.80 -26.43 27.70
CA LEU A 528 4.60 -27.21 28.01
C LEU A 528 3.78 -26.58 29.15
N GLU A 529 4.44 -26.04 30.17
CA GLU A 529 3.79 -25.39 31.33
C GLU A 529 3.22 -24.01 31.01
N SER A 530 3.70 -23.35 29.95
CA SER A 530 3.23 -22.01 29.56
C SER A 530 1.95 -21.99 28.71
N GLY A 531 1.43 -23.17 28.35
CA GLY A 531 0.19 -23.32 27.59
C GLY A 531 -1.07 -23.15 28.44
N GLU A 532 -2.15 -22.59 27.87
CA GLU A 532 -3.45 -22.43 28.54
C GLU A 532 -4.25 -23.75 28.69
N ALA A 533 -3.76 -24.85 28.12
CA ALA A 533 -4.32 -26.19 28.25
C ALA A 533 -3.16 -27.18 28.48
N GLU A 534 -3.42 -28.31 29.16
CA GLU A 534 -2.49 -29.45 29.25
C GLU A 534 -2.18 -29.95 27.83
N ARG A 535 -1.16 -29.37 27.20
CA ARG A 535 -0.71 -29.73 25.85
C ARG A 535 0.34 -30.82 25.97
N SER A 536 0.18 -31.87 25.18
CA SER A 536 1.14 -32.97 25.07
C SER A 536 2.19 -32.74 23.96
N ALA A 537 2.13 -31.62 23.24
CA ALA A 537 3.02 -31.33 22.11
C ALA A 537 3.59 -29.90 22.18
N ALA A 538 4.91 -29.78 22.06
CA ALA A 538 5.66 -28.51 22.05
C ALA A 538 6.16 -28.09 20.66
N ILE A 539 5.77 -28.82 19.61
CA ILE A 539 6.36 -28.70 18.26
C ILE A 539 6.19 -27.30 17.65
N TYR A 540 5.06 -26.63 17.88
CA TYR A 540 4.79 -25.30 17.32
C TYR A 540 5.70 -24.23 17.94
N GLU A 541 5.92 -24.29 19.25
CA GLU A 541 6.78 -23.38 19.98
C GLU A 541 8.25 -23.63 19.62
N LEU A 542 8.67 -24.89 19.50
CA LEU A 542 10.02 -25.27 19.08
C LEU A 542 10.33 -24.78 17.65
N GLU A 543 9.39 -24.89 16.71
CA GLU A 543 9.50 -24.29 15.37
C GLU A 543 9.70 -22.77 15.43
N CYS A 544 8.97 -22.07 16.31
CA CYS A 544 9.16 -20.63 16.51
C CYS A 544 10.55 -20.31 17.09
N VAL A 545 11.06 -21.15 18.01
CA VAL A 545 12.41 -21.02 18.57
C VAL A 545 13.46 -21.25 17.48
N ALA A 546 13.28 -22.23 16.60
CA ALA A 546 14.19 -22.49 15.48
C ALA A 546 14.35 -21.25 14.59
N VAL A 547 13.25 -20.54 14.30
CA VAL A 547 13.29 -19.25 13.59
C VAL A 547 14.09 -18.20 14.36
N ALA A 548 13.80 -18.02 15.66
CA ALA A 548 14.49 -17.02 16.48
C ALA A 548 16.00 -17.29 16.56
N VAL A 549 16.40 -18.54 16.78
CA VAL A 549 17.81 -18.98 16.80
C VAL A 549 18.47 -18.74 15.44
N ALA A 550 17.80 -19.09 14.34
CA ALA A 550 18.33 -18.86 13.00
C ALA A 550 18.68 -17.38 12.75
N LEU A 551 17.85 -16.45 13.22
CA LEU A 551 18.13 -15.01 13.09
C LEU A 551 19.30 -14.53 13.95
N GLU A 552 19.55 -15.16 15.10
CA GLU A 552 20.72 -14.84 15.94
C GLU A 552 22.00 -15.40 15.32
N VAL A 553 22.03 -16.71 15.04
CA VAL A 553 23.27 -17.40 14.62
C VAL A 553 23.67 -17.07 13.20
N PHE A 554 22.72 -16.83 12.30
CA PHE A 554 23.00 -16.39 10.94
C PHE A 554 23.06 -14.87 10.79
N GLY A 555 22.90 -14.10 11.87
CA GLY A 555 22.71 -12.65 11.83
C GLY A 555 23.77 -11.89 11.01
N SER A 556 25.05 -12.30 11.09
CA SER A 556 26.15 -11.71 10.31
C SER A 556 25.98 -11.86 8.79
N TYR A 557 25.34 -12.94 8.33
CA TYR A 557 25.01 -13.16 6.92
C TYR A 557 23.74 -12.43 6.51
N LEU A 558 22.74 -12.40 7.39
CA LEU A 558 21.42 -11.86 7.09
C LEU A 558 21.36 -10.33 7.14
N ALA A 559 22.28 -9.69 7.88
CA ALA A 559 22.29 -8.25 8.07
C ALA A 559 22.26 -7.48 6.74
N HIS A 560 21.28 -6.58 6.60
CA HIS A 560 21.01 -5.78 5.40
C HIS A 560 20.72 -6.60 4.13
N LYS A 561 20.32 -7.87 4.26
CA LYS A 561 20.00 -8.77 3.14
C LYS A 561 18.50 -9.04 3.01
N ASN A 562 18.11 -9.50 1.83
CA ASN A 562 16.79 -10.10 1.60
C ASN A 562 16.87 -11.58 1.99
N VAL A 563 15.86 -12.07 2.69
CA VAL A 563 15.89 -13.43 3.25
C VAL A 563 14.54 -14.10 3.01
N VAL A 564 14.55 -15.20 2.25
CA VAL A 564 13.41 -16.11 2.17
C VAL A 564 13.58 -17.16 3.25
N LEU A 565 12.72 -17.11 4.27
CA LEU A 565 12.70 -18.07 5.37
C LEU A 565 11.59 -19.10 5.13
N PHE A 566 12.00 -20.37 5.10
CA PHE A 566 11.15 -21.53 4.91
C PHE A 566 10.94 -22.27 6.23
N THR A 567 9.69 -22.54 6.56
CA THR A 567 9.25 -23.46 7.63
C THR A 567 8.23 -24.41 7.05
N ASP A 568 8.14 -25.64 7.54
CA ASP A 568 7.12 -26.59 7.10
C ASP A 568 5.80 -26.44 7.89
N ASN A 569 5.85 -25.71 9.00
CA ASN A 569 4.75 -25.49 9.92
C ASN A 569 3.90 -24.28 9.52
N GLN A 570 2.69 -24.55 9.01
CA GLN A 570 1.74 -23.49 8.60
C GLN A 570 1.29 -22.59 9.75
N GLY A 571 1.28 -23.10 10.99
CA GLY A 571 0.96 -22.31 12.18
C GLY A 571 2.02 -21.24 12.42
N VAL A 572 3.30 -21.64 12.39
CA VAL A 572 4.43 -20.71 12.54
C VAL A 572 4.49 -19.72 11.40
N GLN A 573 4.33 -20.17 10.15
CA GLN A 573 4.23 -19.28 8.99
C GLN A 573 3.12 -18.22 9.20
N GLY A 574 1.92 -18.67 9.60
CA GLY A 574 0.78 -17.79 9.84
C GLY A 574 1.03 -16.77 10.96
N THR A 575 1.62 -17.21 12.07
CA THR A 575 1.98 -16.36 13.21
C THR A 575 2.99 -15.29 12.81
N LEU A 576 4.06 -15.66 12.09
CA LEU A 576 5.12 -14.73 11.71
C LEU A 576 4.68 -13.76 10.62
N ILE A 577 3.80 -14.16 9.70
CA ILE A 577 3.21 -13.24 8.71
C ILE A 577 2.32 -12.20 9.40
N ARG A 578 1.50 -12.65 10.36
CA ARG A 578 0.59 -11.78 11.14
C ARG A 578 1.33 -10.98 12.23
N CYS A 579 2.55 -11.39 12.58
CA CYS A 579 3.32 -10.88 13.72
C CYS A 579 2.55 -11.01 15.04
N TRP A 580 1.78 -12.09 15.22
CA TRP A 580 0.89 -12.29 16.36
C TRP A 580 0.45 -13.75 16.50
N SER A 581 0.25 -14.20 17.74
CA SER A 581 -0.32 -15.51 18.09
C SER A 581 -1.22 -15.41 19.33
N GLU A 582 -2.14 -16.37 19.49
CA GLU A 582 -2.84 -16.60 20.76
C GLU A 582 -1.98 -17.41 21.74
N ASN A 583 -1.01 -18.18 21.22
CA ASN A 583 -0.05 -18.87 22.04
C ASN A 583 0.95 -17.87 22.63
N ARG A 584 1.07 -17.84 23.97
CA ARG A 584 1.90 -16.89 24.71
C ARG A 584 3.36 -16.88 24.26
N ILE A 585 4.00 -18.05 24.20
CA ILE A 585 5.39 -18.17 23.75
C ILE A 585 5.51 -17.78 22.27
N GLY A 586 4.63 -18.28 21.42
CA GLY A 586 4.60 -17.94 19.98
C GLY A 586 4.39 -16.45 19.72
N ASN A 587 3.58 -15.77 20.52
CA ASN A 587 3.36 -14.33 20.44
C ASN A 587 4.59 -13.54 20.88
N GLY A 588 5.19 -13.93 22.00
CA GLY A 588 6.47 -13.40 22.49
C GLY A 588 7.59 -13.57 21.47
N LEU A 589 7.73 -14.76 20.89
CA LEU A 589 8.71 -15.06 19.85
C LEU A 589 8.44 -14.29 18.56
N ALA A 590 7.17 -14.14 18.14
CA ALA A 590 6.83 -13.33 16.97
C ALA A 590 7.28 -11.86 17.16
N ARG A 591 7.09 -11.29 18.35
CA ARG A 591 7.57 -9.95 18.71
C ARG A 591 9.09 -9.88 18.71
N LEU A 592 9.75 -10.85 19.34
CA LEU A 592 11.21 -10.96 19.36
C LEU A 592 11.81 -11.02 17.95
N ILE A 593 11.24 -11.87 17.09
CA ILE A 593 11.64 -12.04 15.68
C ILE A 593 11.48 -10.72 14.92
N CYS A 594 10.37 -9.99 15.11
CA CYS A 594 10.20 -8.66 14.51
C CYS A 594 11.28 -7.67 15.00
N CYS A 595 11.65 -7.74 16.28
CA CYS A 595 12.73 -6.92 16.83
C CYS A 595 14.10 -7.25 16.23
N ARG A 596 14.38 -8.54 16.01
CA ARG A 596 15.64 -8.99 15.40
C ARG A 596 15.71 -8.67 13.92
N GLU A 597 14.62 -8.86 13.17
CA GLU A 597 14.50 -8.42 11.78
C GLU A 597 14.86 -6.94 11.63
N GLU A 598 14.31 -6.09 12.50
CA GLU A 598 14.58 -4.66 12.51
C GLU A 598 16.04 -4.33 12.86
N LYS A 599 16.62 -4.98 13.87
CA LYS A 599 18.04 -4.78 14.23
C LYS A 599 18.98 -5.19 13.10
N LEU A 600 18.67 -6.30 12.42
CA LEU A 600 19.46 -6.79 11.30
C LEU A 600 19.23 -5.95 10.02
N GLN A 601 18.17 -5.15 9.98
CA GLN A 601 17.73 -4.46 8.77
C GLN A 601 17.53 -5.44 7.59
N SER A 602 17.06 -6.65 7.90
CA SER A 602 16.81 -7.71 6.92
C SER A 602 15.36 -7.71 6.49
N PHE A 603 15.09 -7.98 5.20
CA PHE A 603 13.72 -8.16 4.72
C PHE A 603 13.37 -9.65 4.73
N LEU A 604 12.56 -10.08 5.68
CA LEU A 604 12.12 -11.47 5.79
C LEU A 604 10.87 -11.72 4.96
N TRP A 605 10.95 -12.63 4.00
CA TRP A 605 9.80 -13.27 3.36
C TRP A 605 9.58 -14.67 3.91
N LEU A 606 8.38 -14.95 4.40
CA LEU A 606 8.04 -16.20 5.07
C LEU A 606 7.27 -17.09 4.10
N GLU A 607 7.80 -18.28 3.82
CA GLU A 607 7.19 -19.23 2.89
C GLU A 607 7.16 -20.65 3.46
N ARG A 608 6.26 -21.48 2.93
CA ARG A 608 6.17 -22.89 3.32
C ARG A 608 7.13 -23.75 2.49
N VAL A 609 7.83 -24.68 3.14
CA VAL A 609 8.46 -25.84 2.50
C VAL A 609 7.72 -27.12 2.89
N PRO A 610 7.52 -28.12 2.02
CA PRO A 610 7.06 -29.43 2.45
C PRO A 610 8.09 -30.09 3.40
N SER A 611 7.65 -30.73 4.48
CA SER A 611 8.55 -31.35 5.48
C SER A 611 9.59 -32.29 4.85
N SER A 612 9.16 -33.11 3.90
CA SER A 612 9.98 -34.05 3.15
C SER A 612 10.93 -33.40 2.13
N SER A 613 10.79 -32.09 1.90
CA SER A 613 11.70 -31.25 1.10
C SER A 613 12.52 -30.31 1.98
N ASN A 614 12.36 -30.34 3.31
CA ASN A 614 13.03 -29.43 4.23
C ASN A 614 14.44 -29.94 4.55
N PRO A 615 15.52 -29.25 4.12
CA PRO A 615 16.88 -29.67 4.44
C PRO A 615 17.21 -29.55 5.94
N SER A 616 16.38 -28.85 6.72
CA SER A 616 16.60 -28.63 8.16
C SER A 616 16.06 -29.75 9.07
N ASP A 617 15.33 -30.74 8.53
CA ASP A 617 14.83 -31.91 9.30
C ASP A 617 15.97 -32.77 9.88
N ALA A 618 17.05 -32.99 9.12
CA ALA A 618 18.21 -33.70 9.65
C ALA A 618 18.88 -32.94 10.81
N PRO A 619 19.23 -31.64 10.68
CA PRO A 619 19.73 -30.82 11.78
C PRO A 619 18.83 -30.76 13.02
N SER A 620 17.50 -30.71 12.83
CA SER A 620 16.55 -30.66 13.96
C SER A 620 16.53 -31.97 14.75
N ARG A 621 16.98 -33.08 14.15
CA ARG A 621 17.13 -34.41 14.75
C ARG A 621 18.56 -34.72 15.22
N GLY A 622 19.44 -33.72 15.26
CA GLY A 622 20.84 -33.90 15.67
C GLY A 622 21.76 -34.51 14.60
N CYS A 623 21.27 -34.67 13.35
CA CYS A 623 22.06 -35.17 12.23
C CYS A 623 22.67 -34.02 11.39
N GLU A 624 23.77 -34.31 10.70
CA GLU A 624 24.34 -33.35 9.74
C GLU A 624 23.44 -33.27 8.47
N PRO A 625 23.17 -32.06 7.93
CA PRO A 625 22.36 -31.90 6.74
C PRO A 625 23.11 -32.36 5.48
N ALA A 626 22.35 -32.81 4.48
CA ALA A 626 22.92 -33.13 3.17
C ALA A 626 23.38 -31.84 2.45
N GLY A 627 24.69 -31.73 2.17
CA GLY A 627 25.26 -30.63 1.41
C GLY A 627 26.68 -30.26 1.87
N ALA A 628 27.45 -29.60 1.00
CA ALA A 628 28.80 -29.14 1.33
C ALA A 628 28.76 -27.77 2.04
N PHE A 629 28.25 -27.74 3.28
CA PHE A 629 28.22 -26.54 4.10
C PHE A 629 29.63 -26.09 4.48
N LYS A 630 29.87 -24.77 4.53
CA LYS A 630 31.19 -24.23 4.88
C LYS A 630 31.44 -24.25 6.39
N GLU A 631 30.38 -24.11 7.18
CA GLU A 631 30.47 -24.02 8.62
C GLU A 631 29.23 -24.59 9.32
N ARG A 632 29.44 -25.06 10.55
CA ARG A 632 28.38 -25.30 11.53
C ARG A 632 28.37 -24.13 12.51
N SER A 633 27.28 -23.38 12.56
CA SER A 633 27.09 -22.29 13.51
C SER A 633 26.76 -22.86 14.89
N GLU A 634 27.51 -22.45 15.91
CA GLU A 634 27.26 -22.88 17.29
C GLU A 634 26.03 -22.18 17.87
N VAL A 635 25.17 -22.95 18.55
CA VAL A 635 24.07 -22.42 19.38
C VAL A 635 24.55 -22.45 20.83
N PRO A 636 24.84 -21.31 21.47
CA PRO A 636 25.30 -21.28 22.85
C PRO A 636 24.24 -21.89 23.79
N PRO A 637 24.62 -22.67 24.81
CA PRO A 637 23.66 -23.34 25.71
C PRO A 637 22.64 -22.41 26.38
N GLY A 638 23.03 -21.15 26.65
CA GLY A 638 22.13 -20.16 27.26
C GLY A 638 21.17 -19.46 26.29
N MET A 639 21.31 -19.67 24.99
CA MET A 639 20.55 -18.94 23.97
C MET A 639 19.07 -19.30 24.00
N VAL A 640 18.72 -20.59 23.86
CA VAL A 640 17.32 -21.04 23.83
C VAL A 640 16.56 -20.66 25.12
N PRO A 641 17.08 -20.94 26.34
CA PRO A 641 16.43 -20.49 27.58
C PRO A 641 16.31 -18.96 27.66
N GLY A 642 17.29 -18.23 27.14
CA GLY A 642 17.29 -16.76 27.09
C GLY A 642 16.16 -16.22 26.21
N LEU A 643 16.03 -16.75 24.98
CA LEU A 643 15.00 -16.36 24.02
C LEU A 643 13.59 -16.66 24.56
N LEU A 644 13.40 -17.82 25.22
CA LEU A 644 12.11 -18.18 25.83
C LEU A 644 11.71 -17.23 26.96
N ARG A 645 12.65 -16.89 27.86
CA ARG A 645 12.40 -15.91 28.94
C ARG A 645 12.09 -14.52 28.39
N GLU A 646 12.82 -14.09 27.36
CA GLU A 646 12.56 -12.80 26.70
C GLU A 646 11.20 -12.80 25.99
N ALA A 647 10.83 -13.90 25.31
CA ALA A 647 9.53 -14.06 24.68
C ALA A 647 8.38 -13.97 25.70
N LEU A 648 8.46 -14.68 26.83
CA LEU A 648 7.44 -14.59 27.89
C LEU A 648 7.33 -13.18 28.48
N ARG A 649 8.45 -12.48 28.64
CA ARG A 649 8.45 -11.07 29.06
C ARG A 649 7.76 -10.18 28.02
N LEU A 650 8.07 -10.38 26.75
CA LEU A 650 7.47 -9.62 25.65
C LEU A 650 6.00 -9.93 25.45
N ASP A 651 5.52 -11.12 25.77
CA ASP A 651 4.09 -11.49 25.75
C ASP A 651 3.30 -10.84 26.89
N ALA A 652 3.90 -10.78 28.09
CA ALA A 652 3.29 -10.12 29.25
C ALA A 652 3.14 -8.60 29.09
N LEU A 653 3.88 -8.00 28.15
CA LEU A 653 3.77 -6.61 27.72
C LEU A 653 2.72 -6.46 26.62
#